data_AF-A0A1Y3DVL6-F1
#
_entry.id   AF-A0A1Y3DVL6-F1
#
_cell.length_a   1.000
_cell.length_b   1.000
_cell.length_c   1.000
_cell.angle_alpha   90.00
_cell.angle_beta   90.00
_cell.angle_gamma   90.00
#
_symmetry.space_group_name_H-M   'P 1'
#
loop_
_entity.id
_entity.type
_entity.pdbx_description
1 polymer ?
#
loop_
_entity_poly.entity_id
_entity_poly.type
_entity_poly.pdbx_seq_one_letter_code
_entity_poly.pdbx_strand_id
1 'polypeptide(L)'
;MGRESVLRGGWKERVFIGGAQVCIKDAVDDPNGNGSALCNRLTCIQKYLKALDGQNANTATNTFWEKNVKELWTELSTEMLGKANVEVEECNKLPNPSDKTACKYLHAGFKELYKDTTTPAAAALPASPAPSAPTGADILKNNPSFRQTMGCFLLHAYAKHMKEKAVCDIEKGITTAFNAWEKPENKGATSCSGTGKTCVPCKWDKDDKWENCDINTTGSGEKVKTKLDVIIGPDDQTVKTTAEKVNTMTLCERVQCVGKRWLKEKKNASTNWVDVWDEVKTELTNLSSGITSKKKDVTSHCPTDEGKGKEACLLIAAGLKNLYDINENDAVTASFQRTMRCVLLNAIADKLQEESFPCKDEKHTKEGIDHAFKESINNQIKNNSKGCNGNDKCFTCPRQSLTDLTSCQVGENKEKKELKEKVNEVLTNNNNGAKEEMKKIEDKAIKDICKPCEENDLCQQLKCIAPKWAVNRSLTKDQGTWDNMKTDFGGLLSLLLTGMKANRSSVAHHCKQDTNSQVWSDNDAHGSANKTACELVAGGLYRISTILDTYNAISEKTPYDNQEFKQFVSCLALKAIVQKMKDESHICNIDEGIKVAFGAASQIKKDHCNNGKPCFLCKLDDSYDSCNIGNNSNVKTNLENLLKTKGSEVNNALKDITETPGNAGPSLCDRLQCLSSRVEALKGQPNSTNAVSII
;
A
#
# COMPACT_ATOMS: atom_id res chain seq x y z
N MET A 1 60.53 35.35 43.41
CA MET A 1 60.75 34.60 42.15
C MET A 1 59.48 34.04 41.49
N GLY A 2 58.31 34.01 42.15
CA GLY A 2 57.06 33.45 41.54
C GLY A 2 56.24 34.38 40.64
N ARG A 3 56.40 35.72 40.68
CA ARG A 3 55.62 36.64 39.81
C ARG A 3 56.20 36.81 38.40
N GLU A 4 57.52 36.71 38.23
CA GLU A 4 58.17 36.86 36.92
C GLU A 4 58.02 35.64 36.00
N SER A 5 57.88 34.43 36.55
CA SER A 5 57.64 33.22 35.74
C SER A 5 56.20 33.18 35.19
N VAL A 6 55.21 33.63 35.97
CA VAL A 6 53.81 33.75 35.55
C VAL A 6 53.63 34.84 34.49
N LEU A 7 54.32 35.98 34.63
CA LEU A 7 54.29 37.06 33.63
C LEU A 7 54.97 36.68 32.30
N ARG A 8 56.07 35.91 32.34
CA ARG A 8 56.74 35.38 31.13
C ARG A 8 55.93 34.28 30.43
N GLY A 9 55.23 33.43 31.19
CA GLY A 9 54.33 32.41 30.63
C GLY A 9 53.16 33.03 29.84
N GLY A 10 52.48 34.02 30.42
CA GLY A 10 51.34 34.69 29.79
C GLY A 10 51.69 35.55 28.56
N TRP A 11 52.89 36.12 28.49
CA TRP A 11 53.38 36.83 27.29
C TRP A 11 53.65 35.88 26.12
N LYS A 12 54.28 34.74 26.41
CA LYS A 12 54.62 33.73 25.40
C LYS A 12 53.35 33.12 24.77
N GLU A 13 52.33 32.84 25.59
CA GLU A 13 51.03 32.35 25.13
C GLU A 13 50.29 33.37 24.22
N ARG A 14 50.25 34.66 24.60
CA ARG A 14 49.63 35.72 23.77
C ARG A 14 50.30 35.89 22.41
N VAL A 15 51.63 35.76 22.34
CA VAL A 15 52.39 35.83 21.08
C VAL A 15 52.05 34.65 20.17
N PHE A 16 51.96 33.44 20.72
CA PHE A 16 51.59 32.25 19.93
C PHE A 16 50.14 32.29 19.46
N ILE A 17 49.19 32.74 20.29
CA ILE A 17 47.79 32.95 19.87
C ILE A 17 47.72 33.97 18.74
N GLY A 18 48.37 35.12 18.90
CA GLY A 18 48.38 36.19 17.88
C GLY A 18 48.95 35.71 16.54
N GLY A 19 50.05 34.95 16.58
CA GLY A 19 50.63 34.34 15.37
C GLY A 19 49.72 33.32 14.71
N ALA A 20 49.00 32.50 15.49
CA ALA A 20 48.04 31.54 14.96
C ALA A 20 46.82 32.22 14.35
N GLN A 21 46.33 33.31 14.96
CA GLN A 21 45.24 34.10 14.41
C GLN A 21 45.63 34.72 13.06
N VAL A 22 46.83 35.30 12.94
CA VAL A 22 47.34 35.82 11.66
C VAL A 22 47.46 34.71 10.62
N CYS A 23 48.06 33.56 10.98
CA CYS A 23 48.15 32.37 10.13
C CYS A 23 46.77 31.93 9.59
N ILE A 24 45.72 31.94 10.42
CA ILE A 24 44.36 31.59 10.01
C ILE A 24 43.77 32.59 9.02
N LYS A 25 44.09 33.89 9.18
CA LYS A 25 43.62 34.95 8.27
C LYS A 25 44.27 34.83 6.90
N ASP A 26 45.56 34.52 6.87
CA ASP A 26 46.36 34.41 5.64
C ASP A 26 46.20 33.05 4.94
N ALA A 27 45.50 32.11 5.58
CA ALA A 27 45.23 30.80 5.02
C ALA A 27 44.27 30.90 3.82
N VAL A 28 44.85 30.74 2.63
CA VAL A 28 44.18 30.65 1.34
C VAL A 28 44.12 29.20 0.85
N ASP A 29 43.28 28.93 -0.14
CA ASP A 29 43.25 27.66 -0.85
C ASP A 29 44.57 27.44 -1.62
N ASP A 30 45.12 26.23 -1.58
CA ASP A 30 46.33 25.89 -2.33
C ASP A 30 46.04 25.89 -3.85
N PRO A 31 46.76 26.68 -4.67
CA PRO A 31 46.62 26.69 -6.13
C PRO A 31 46.80 25.32 -6.80
N ASN A 32 47.52 24.40 -6.15
CA ASN A 32 47.83 23.06 -6.65
C ASN A 32 46.87 21.97 -6.13
N GLY A 33 45.85 22.33 -5.35
CA GLY A 33 44.80 21.40 -4.90
C GLY A 33 45.19 20.47 -3.74
N ASN A 34 46.34 20.67 -3.09
CA ASN A 34 46.85 19.79 -2.02
C ASN A 34 46.31 20.11 -0.61
N GLY A 35 45.47 21.13 -0.45
CA GLY A 35 44.82 21.45 0.82
C GLY A 35 43.81 22.59 0.69
N SER A 36 42.62 22.42 1.25
CA SER A 36 41.64 23.50 1.35
C SER A 36 42.11 24.56 2.35
N ALA A 37 41.67 25.81 2.19
CA ALA A 37 41.89 26.87 3.17
C ALA A 37 41.48 26.43 4.58
N LEU A 38 40.45 25.58 4.69
CA LEU A 38 39.99 25.01 5.95
C LEU A 38 41.05 24.07 6.59
N CYS A 39 41.73 23.22 5.84
CA CYS A 39 42.85 22.40 6.34
C CYS A 39 44.06 23.26 6.76
N ASN A 40 44.35 24.32 6.00
CA ASN A 40 45.46 25.24 6.32
C ASN A 40 45.19 25.96 7.65
N ARG A 41 43.95 26.40 7.88
CA ARG A 41 43.53 27.00 9.17
C ARG A 41 43.63 26.01 10.33
N LEU A 42 43.24 24.75 10.11
CA LEU A 42 43.42 23.69 11.10
C LEU A 42 44.90 23.51 11.46
N THR A 43 45.79 23.53 10.47
CA THR A 43 47.25 23.43 10.68
C THR A 43 47.77 24.59 11.55
N CYS A 44 47.26 25.80 11.36
CA CYS A 44 47.61 26.95 12.21
C CYS A 44 47.19 26.71 13.68
N ILE A 45 45.99 26.19 13.92
CA ILE A 45 45.50 25.85 15.26
C ILE A 45 46.37 24.75 15.89
N GLN A 46 46.73 23.71 15.13
CA GLN A 46 47.57 22.62 15.62
C GLN A 46 48.98 23.08 16.00
N LYS A 47 49.58 23.98 15.21
CA LYS A 47 50.90 24.56 15.55
C LYS A 47 50.83 25.31 16.87
N TYR A 48 49.73 26.02 17.12
CA TYR A 48 49.49 26.68 18.41
C TYR A 48 49.37 25.67 19.55
N LEU A 49 48.52 24.65 19.41
CA LEU A 49 48.31 23.62 20.44
C LEU A 49 49.63 22.90 20.79
N LYS A 50 50.44 22.53 19.79
CA LYS A 50 51.77 21.96 19.98
C LYS A 50 52.72 22.87 20.76
N ALA A 51 52.66 24.18 20.51
CA ALA A 51 53.51 25.14 21.22
C ALA A 51 53.16 25.23 22.72
N LEU A 52 51.92 24.88 23.10
CA LEU A 52 51.49 24.76 24.50
C LEU A 52 51.87 23.42 25.12
N ASP A 53 51.79 22.35 24.34
CA ASP A 53 51.98 20.96 24.76
C ASP A 53 53.45 20.59 25.09
N GLY A 54 54.43 21.35 24.58
CA GLY A 54 55.86 21.02 24.74
C GLY A 54 56.27 19.78 23.92
N GLN A 55 57.50 19.28 24.09
CA GLN A 55 58.04 18.23 23.20
C GLN A 55 57.43 16.83 23.39
N ASN A 56 56.71 16.54 24.49
CA ASN A 56 56.26 15.17 24.84
C ASN A 56 54.89 15.06 25.55
N ALA A 57 54.06 16.10 25.61
CA ALA A 57 52.69 16.01 26.15
C ALA A 57 51.65 16.29 25.06
N ASN A 58 50.49 15.63 25.09
CA ASN A 58 49.36 15.87 24.17
C ASN A 58 48.14 16.43 24.93
N THR A 59 48.35 17.04 26.09
CA THR A 59 47.29 17.42 27.03
C THR A 59 46.43 18.57 26.51
N ALA A 60 47.03 19.59 25.90
CA ALA A 60 46.32 20.73 25.29
C ALA A 60 45.57 20.30 24.02
N THR A 61 46.18 19.46 23.19
CA THR A 61 45.53 18.93 21.98
C THR A 61 44.33 18.04 22.31
N ASN A 62 44.46 17.13 23.27
CA ASN A 62 43.33 16.30 23.71
C ASN A 62 42.23 17.16 24.35
N THR A 63 42.59 18.09 25.23
CA THR A 63 41.62 19.03 25.84
C THR A 63 40.87 19.82 24.77
N PHE A 64 41.56 20.29 23.74
CA PHE A 64 40.93 21.04 22.65
C PHE A 64 39.83 20.23 21.95
N TRP A 65 40.11 19.00 21.55
CA TRP A 65 39.14 18.15 20.84
C TRP A 65 38.07 17.57 21.75
N GLU A 66 38.47 16.95 22.85
CA GLU A 66 37.57 16.19 23.73
C GLU A 66 36.66 17.08 24.57
N LYS A 67 37.07 18.33 24.81
CA LYS A 67 36.30 19.31 25.57
C LYS A 67 35.86 20.49 24.72
N ASN A 68 36.77 21.33 24.20
CA ASN A 68 36.37 22.60 23.59
C ASN A 68 35.54 22.44 22.31
N VAL A 69 35.97 21.57 21.38
CA VAL A 69 35.21 21.32 20.14
C VAL A 69 33.88 20.63 20.44
N LYS A 70 33.84 19.74 21.43
CA LYS A 70 32.61 19.08 21.88
C LYS A 70 31.61 20.06 22.52
N GLU A 71 32.09 20.99 23.35
CA GLU A 71 31.28 22.08 23.92
C GLU A 71 30.74 23.00 22.81
N LEU A 72 31.57 23.32 21.80
CA LEU A 72 31.13 24.08 20.63
C LEU A 72 30.03 23.34 19.86
N TRP A 73 30.18 22.03 19.60
CA TRP A 73 29.12 21.23 18.98
C TRP A 73 27.83 21.30 19.78
N THR A 74 27.91 21.17 21.10
CA THR A 74 26.73 21.24 21.99
C THR A 74 26.03 22.59 21.87
N GLU A 75 26.79 23.69 21.81
CA GLU A 75 26.25 25.04 21.63
C GLU A 75 25.53 25.20 20.28
N LEU A 76 26.20 24.81 19.18
CA LEU A 76 25.63 24.92 17.83
C LEU A 76 24.39 24.02 17.67
N SER A 77 24.50 22.76 18.06
CA SER A 77 23.42 21.77 17.93
C SER A 77 22.18 22.14 18.76
N THR A 78 22.36 22.69 19.96
CA THR A 78 21.26 23.19 20.79
C THR A 78 20.49 24.31 20.08
N GLU A 79 21.20 25.28 19.50
CA GLU A 79 20.57 26.36 18.73
C GLU A 79 19.84 25.79 17.49
N MET A 80 20.47 24.87 16.78
CA MET A 80 19.89 24.22 15.60
C MET A 80 18.53 23.59 15.95
N LEU A 81 18.44 22.86 17.06
CA LEU A 81 17.19 22.29 17.55
C LEU A 81 16.18 23.36 18.00
N GLY A 82 16.65 24.42 18.66
CA GLY A 82 15.80 25.47 19.23
C GLY A 82 15.18 26.44 18.21
N LYS A 83 15.82 26.66 17.05
CA LYS A 83 15.44 27.72 16.09
C LYS A 83 15.11 27.25 14.68
N ALA A 84 14.87 25.95 14.49
CA ALA A 84 14.49 25.38 13.19
C ALA A 84 13.19 25.96 12.58
N ASN A 85 12.32 26.54 13.40
CA ASN A 85 11.05 27.12 12.96
C ASN A 85 11.15 28.59 12.54
N VAL A 86 12.33 29.21 12.61
CA VAL A 86 12.52 30.59 12.18
C VAL A 86 12.41 30.69 10.66
N GLU A 87 11.62 31.64 10.17
CA GLU A 87 11.52 31.91 8.74
C GLU A 87 12.86 32.42 8.20
N VAL A 88 13.38 31.72 7.19
CA VAL A 88 14.58 32.11 6.45
C VAL A 88 14.18 32.21 4.99
N GLU A 89 14.12 33.43 4.47
CA GLU A 89 13.51 33.76 3.17
C GLU A 89 14.10 32.92 2.02
N GLU A 90 15.43 32.78 1.98
CA GLU A 90 16.13 32.01 0.94
C GLU A 90 15.88 30.50 1.05
N CYS A 91 15.77 29.96 2.27
CA CYS A 91 15.41 28.56 2.49
C CYS A 91 13.95 28.28 2.07
N ASN A 92 13.03 29.23 2.31
CA ASN A 92 11.61 29.05 1.99
C ASN A 92 11.34 28.89 0.47
N LYS A 93 12.24 29.39 -0.38
CA LYS A 93 12.19 29.29 -1.86
C LYS A 93 12.63 27.92 -2.39
N LEU A 94 13.12 27.02 -1.54
CA LEU A 94 13.61 25.70 -1.96
C LEU A 94 12.48 24.77 -2.43
N PRO A 95 12.76 23.83 -3.35
CA PRO A 95 11.72 23.09 -4.07
C PRO A 95 11.05 21.98 -3.27
N ASN A 96 11.71 21.41 -2.25
CA ASN A 96 11.17 20.29 -1.47
C ASN A 96 11.29 20.53 0.05
N PRO A 97 10.41 19.94 0.88
CA PRO A 97 10.38 20.23 2.33
C PRO A 97 11.66 19.79 3.07
N SER A 98 12.34 18.73 2.61
CA SER A 98 13.61 18.29 3.20
C SER A 98 14.73 19.30 2.96
N ASP A 99 14.85 19.83 1.74
CA ASP A 99 15.77 20.93 1.40
C ASP A 99 15.54 22.14 2.32
N LYS A 100 14.27 22.57 2.46
CA LYS A 100 13.88 23.70 3.32
C LYS A 100 14.33 23.48 4.77
N THR A 101 14.04 22.30 5.29
CA THR A 101 14.30 21.93 6.68
C THR A 101 15.81 21.83 6.95
N ALA A 102 16.56 21.15 6.08
CA ALA A 102 18.02 21.06 6.18
C ALA A 102 18.68 22.45 6.13
N CYS A 103 18.22 23.32 5.22
CA CYS A 103 18.69 24.70 5.10
C CYS A 103 18.45 25.50 6.39
N LYS A 104 17.26 25.41 6.99
CA LYS A 104 16.91 26.12 8.24
C LYS A 104 17.78 25.68 9.42
N TYR A 105 18.02 24.38 9.58
CA TYR A 105 18.91 23.87 10.63
C TYR A 105 20.34 24.40 10.45
N LEU A 106 20.91 24.30 9.25
CA LEU A 106 22.25 24.83 8.99
C LEU A 106 22.33 26.35 9.19
N HIS A 107 21.31 27.09 8.77
CA HIS A 107 21.26 28.54 8.97
C HIS A 107 21.21 28.91 10.47
N ALA A 108 20.52 28.13 11.31
CA ALA A 108 20.55 28.32 12.76
C ALA A 108 21.96 28.04 13.33
N GLY A 109 22.60 26.95 12.88
CA GLY A 109 23.97 26.62 13.25
C GLY A 109 24.97 27.73 12.87
N PHE A 110 24.88 28.25 11.65
CA PHE A 110 25.73 29.36 11.22
C PHE A 110 25.47 30.65 12.01
N LYS A 111 24.21 30.95 12.31
CA LYS A 111 23.85 32.13 13.11
C LYS A 111 24.51 32.10 14.48
N GLU A 112 24.50 30.95 15.16
CA GLU A 112 25.22 30.79 16.43
C GLU A 112 26.74 30.73 16.22
N LEU A 113 27.22 30.17 15.12
CA LEU A 113 28.66 30.13 14.79
C LEU A 113 29.29 31.52 14.63
N TYR A 114 28.52 32.50 14.16
CA TYR A 114 29.01 33.86 13.94
C TYR A 114 28.43 34.88 14.92
N LYS A 115 27.72 34.47 15.97
CA LYS A 115 27.20 35.38 16.99
C LYS A 115 28.32 36.02 17.82
N ASP A 116 28.16 37.29 18.18
CA ASP A 116 29.12 37.99 19.03
C ASP A 116 29.02 37.49 20.50
N THR A 117 30.02 36.74 20.93
CA THR A 117 30.13 36.17 22.29
C THR A 117 30.73 37.16 23.30
N THR A 118 31.12 38.38 22.87
CA THR A 118 31.77 39.39 23.74
C THR A 118 30.79 40.30 24.48
N THR A 119 29.49 40.12 24.27
CA THR A 119 28.45 40.88 24.98
C THR A 119 27.99 40.10 26.21
N PRO A 120 28.16 40.60 27.45
CA PRO A 120 27.58 39.97 28.63
C PRO A 120 26.06 39.92 28.47
N ALA A 121 25.46 38.76 28.73
CA ALA A 121 24.02 38.67 28.92
C ALA A 121 23.66 39.60 30.09
N ALA A 122 22.87 40.63 29.82
CA ALA A 122 22.31 41.48 30.85
C ALA A 122 21.36 40.66 31.72
N ALA A 123 21.83 40.20 32.89
CA ALA A 123 21.04 40.13 34.13
C ALA A 123 21.92 39.70 35.32
N ALA A 124 21.84 40.53 36.37
CA ALA A 124 22.23 40.30 37.77
C ALA A 124 23.74 40.27 38.12
N LEU A 125 24.25 41.47 38.43
CA LEU A 125 25.28 41.71 39.46
C LEU A 125 24.71 41.32 40.87
N PRO A 126 25.55 40.95 41.87
CA PRO A 126 26.53 41.89 42.41
C PRO A 126 27.99 41.39 42.53
N ALA A 127 28.84 42.36 42.22
CA ALA A 127 30.18 42.68 42.73
C ALA A 127 30.87 41.68 43.69
N SER A 128 32.01 41.16 43.23
CA SER A 128 33.26 41.07 44.01
C SER A 128 34.46 41.00 43.04
N PRO A 129 35.61 41.63 43.36
CA PRO A 129 36.77 41.61 42.47
C PRO A 129 37.43 40.23 42.55
N ALA A 130 37.30 39.44 41.48
CA ALA A 130 37.93 38.13 41.39
C ALA A 130 39.47 38.27 41.24
N PRO A 131 40.27 37.58 42.07
CA PRO A 131 41.71 37.48 41.86
C PRO A 131 41.99 36.53 40.69
N SER A 132 43.00 36.89 39.89
CA SER A 132 43.83 36.01 39.03
C SER A 132 43.10 34.91 38.25
N ALA A 133 42.88 35.13 36.95
CA ALA A 133 42.35 34.14 36.01
C ALA A 133 43.05 32.76 36.16
N PRO A 134 42.29 31.65 36.28
CA PRO A 134 42.86 30.33 36.19
C PRO A 134 43.20 30.03 34.72
N THR A 135 44.36 29.42 34.52
CA THR A 135 44.64 28.51 33.40
C THR A 135 43.40 27.65 33.11
N GLY A 136 42.76 27.81 31.95
CA GLY A 136 41.53 27.09 31.58
C GLY A 136 40.37 27.93 31.03
N ALA A 137 40.60 29.16 30.56
CA ALA A 137 39.60 29.93 29.82
C ALA A 137 39.27 29.23 28.48
N ASP A 138 37.98 29.13 28.12
CA ASP A 138 37.53 28.45 26.90
C ASP A 138 38.15 29.08 25.64
N ILE A 139 39.14 28.39 25.07
CA ILE A 139 39.96 28.86 23.96
C ILE A 139 39.12 29.25 22.74
N LEU A 140 37.98 28.60 22.50
CA LEU A 140 37.13 28.92 21.36
C LEU A 140 36.30 30.19 21.61
N LYS A 141 35.84 30.44 22.85
CA LYS A 141 35.07 31.66 23.18
C LYS A 141 35.89 32.93 23.02
N ASN A 142 37.18 32.86 23.34
CA ASN A 142 38.09 34.02 23.30
C ASN A 142 38.80 34.19 21.95
N ASN A 143 38.70 33.20 21.04
CA ASN A 143 39.35 33.22 19.73
C ASN A 143 38.32 32.95 18.63
N PRO A 144 37.63 34.00 18.10
CA PRO A 144 36.58 33.84 17.10
C PRO A 144 37.04 33.07 15.86
N SER A 145 38.27 33.27 15.40
CA SER A 145 38.79 32.56 14.22
C SER A 145 38.99 31.06 14.46
N PHE A 146 39.35 30.64 15.68
CA PHE A 146 39.42 29.23 16.06
C PHE A 146 38.02 28.64 16.13
N ARG A 147 37.08 29.34 16.79
CA ARG A 147 35.67 28.94 16.88
C ARG A 147 35.04 28.75 15.51
N GLN A 148 35.22 29.71 14.62
CA GLN A 148 34.66 29.67 13.26
C GLN A 148 35.29 28.56 12.41
N THR A 149 36.61 28.33 12.52
CA THR A 149 37.28 27.22 11.84
C THR A 149 36.72 25.88 12.30
N MET A 150 36.66 25.65 13.63
CA MET A 150 36.18 24.38 14.19
C MET A 150 34.68 24.18 14.01
N GLY A 151 33.88 25.24 14.13
CA GLY A 151 32.45 25.16 13.86
C GLY A 151 32.14 24.92 12.39
N CYS A 152 32.96 25.42 11.46
CA CYS A 152 32.83 25.08 10.05
C CYS A 152 33.02 23.56 9.84
N PHE A 153 34.07 22.97 10.41
CA PHE A 153 34.27 21.50 10.40
C PHE A 153 33.06 20.74 10.98
N LEU A 154 32.51 21.19 12.11
CA LEU A 154 31.33 20.59 12.72
C LEU A 154 30.09 20.67 11.82
N LEU A 155 29.84 21.81 11.16
CA LEU A 155 28.70 22.00 10.26
C LEU A 155 28.86 21.21 8.96
N HIS A 156 30.08 20.99 8.46
CA HIS A 156 30.34 20.06 7.35
C HIS A 156 30.05 18.61 7.74
N ALA A 157 30.57 18.15 8.88
CA ALA A 157 30.28 16.81 9.38
C ALA A 157 28.78 16.59 9.59
N TYR A 158 28.08 17.57 10.17
CA TYR A 158 26.62 17.54 10.29
C TYR A 158 25.93 17.43 8.93
N ALA A 159 26.26 18.32 7.97
CA ALA A 159 25.65 18.32 6.65
C ALA A 159 25.85 16.98 5.93
N LYS A 160 27.02 16.36 6.07
CA LYS A 160 27.30 15.03 5.54
C LYS A 160 26.39 13.96 6.16
N HIS A 161 26.31 13.86 7.48
CA HIS A 161 25.41 12.90 8.13
C HIS A 161 23.95 13.13 7.76
N MET A 162 23.53 14.38 7.56
CA MET A 162 22.20 14.69 7.08
C MET A 162 21.96 14.20 5.65
N LYS A 163 22.94 14.33 4.73
CA LYS A 163 22.84 13.76 3.37
C LYS A 163 22.70 12.24 3.40
N GLU A 164 23.44 11.60 4.29
CA GLU A 164 23.40 10.14 4.47
C GLU A 164 22.05 9.68 5.01
N LYS A 165 21.40 10.45 5.90
CA LYS A 165 20.14 10.08 6.59
C LYS A 165 18.87 10.59 5.91
N ALA A 166 18.95 11.62 5.08
CA ALA A 166 17.80 12.15 4.38
C ALA A 166 17.24 11.13 3.37
N VAL A 167 15.92 11.11 3.19
CA VAL A 167 15.22 10.32 2.18
C VAL A 167 15.19 11.05 0.83
N CYS A 168 14.94 12.35 0.84
CA CYS A 168 15.05 13.21 -0.34
C CYS A 168 16.51 13.62 -0.60
N ASP A 169 16.79 14.13 -1.79
CA ASP A 169 18.01 14.90 -2.05
C ASP A 169 17.90 16.27 -1.36
N ILE A 170 18.90 16.59 -0.52
CA ILE A 170 18.98 17.83 0.26
C ILE A 170 20.18 18.73 -0.12
N GLU A 171 20.90 18.40 -1.20
CA GLU A 171 22.11 19.10 -1.62
C GLU A 171 21.87 20.59 -1.87
N LYS A 172 20.69 20.94 -2.42
CA LYS A 172 20.33 22.34 -2.67
C LYS A 172 20.14 23.09 -1.37
N GLY A 173 19.44 22.52 -0.39
CA GLY A 173 19.25 23.11 0.92
C GLY A 173 20.57 23.35 1.67
N ILE A 174 21.49 22.38 1.60
CA ILE A 174 22.83 22.51 2.18
C ILE A 174 23.60 23.64 1.48
N THR A 175 23.70 23.58 0.15
CA THR A 175 24.41 24.59 -0.64
C THR A 175 23.85 26.00 -0.39
N THR A 176 22.53 26.14 -0.33
CA THR A 176 21.88 27.43 -0.03
C THR A 176 22.28 27.95 1.35
N ALA A 177 22.28 27.11 2.38
CA ALA A 177 22.67 27.55 3.73
C ALA A 177 24.15 27.97 3.83
N PHE A 178 25.06 27.21 3.20
CA PHE A 178 26.48 27.58 3.18
C PHE A 178 26.73 28.86 2.37
N ASN A 179 26.11 29.01 1.20
CA ASN A 179 26.25 30.21 0.38
C ASN A 179 25.69 31.46 1.07
N ALA A 180 24.58 31.30 1.79
CA ALA A 180 23.99 32.37 2.59
C ALA A 180 24.97 32.93 3.63
N TRP A 181 25.88 32.10 4.13
CA TRP A 181 26.87 32.43 5.16
C TRP A 181 28.30 32.49 4.63
N GLU A 182 28.50 32.57 3.30
CA GLU A 182 29.82 32.70 2.69
C GLU A 182 30.50 34.02 3.08
N LYS A 183 29.71 35.08 3.26
CA LYS A 183 30.16 36.43 3.66
C LYS A 183 29.51 36.86 4.99
N PRO A 184 29.90 36.27 6.13
CA PRO A 184 29.28 36.53 7.43
C PRO A 184 29.44 38.00 7.88
N GLU A 185 30.44 38.73 7.36
CA GLU A 185 30.64 40.16 7.58
C GLU A 185 29.48 41.03 7.10
N ASN A 186 28.71 40.56 6.11
CA ASN A 186 27.54 41.26 5.58
C ASN A 186 26.26 40.97 6.37
N LYS A 187 26.33 40.12 7.40
CA LYS A 187 25.19 39.76 8.25
C LYS A 187 25.20 40.62 9.52
N GLY A 188 24.05 41.18 9.88
CA GLY A 188 23.90 41.99 11.09
C GLY A 188 24.04 41.18 12.38
N ALA A 189 24.54 41.81 13.44
CA ALA A 189 24.72 41.23 14.78
C ALA A 189 25.66 40.00 14.84
N THR A 190 26.72 40.00 14.02
CA THR A 190 27.76 38.97 14.03
C THR A 190 29.01 39.43 14.78
N SER A 191 29.82 38.48 15.25
CA SER A 191 31.20 38.69 15.72
C SER A 191 32.13 39.22 14.62
N CYS A 192 31.63 39.36 13.39
CA CYS A 192 32.37 39.75 12.19
C CYS A 192 32.37 41.25 11.92
N SER A 193 31.53 42.03 12.61
CA SER A 193 31.41 43.47 12.35
C SER A 193 32.39 44.30 13.21
N GLY A 194 33.26 45.10 12.56
CA GLY A 194 34.16 46.08 13.19
C GLY A 194 35.59 46.12 12.62
N THR A 195 36.30 47.24 12.80
CA THR A 195 37.68 47.46 12.32
C THR A 195 38.66 46.45 12.94
N GLY A 196 39.37 45.67 12.11
CA GLY A 196 40.35 44.68 12.56
C GLY A 196 39.79 43.28 12.90
N LYS A 197 38.47 43.10 12.89
CA LYS A 197 37.84 41.77 13.01
C LYS A 197 37.92 41.05 11.65
N THR A 198 38.41 39.82 11.64
CA THR A 198 38.48 38.99 10.43
C THR A 198 37.66 37.73 10.67
N CYS A 199 36.70 37.47 9.79
CA CYS A 199 35.92 36.26 9.84
C CYS A 199 36.46 35.19 8.90
N VAL A 200 36.39 33.97 9.38
CA VAL A 200 36.78 32.76 8.67
C VAL A 200 35.56 32.33 7.84
N PRO A 201 35.55 32.50 6.51
CA PRO A 201 34.43 32.04 5.69
C PRO A 201 34.35 30.50 5.72
N CYS A 202 33.13 29.98 5.75
CA CYS A 202 32.84 28.56 5.68
C CYS A 202 32.16 28.25 4.34
N LYS A 203 32.94 27.80 3.36
CA LYS A 203 32.45 27.49 2.02
C LYS A 203 32.00 26.03 1.94
N TRP A 204 30.93 25.76 1.20
CA TRP A 204 30.51 24.39 0.97
C TRP A 204 31.59 23.61 0.21
N ASP A 205 31.94 22.44 0.74
CA ASP A 205 32.93 21.53 0.20
C ASP A 205 32.20 20.26 -0.22
N LYS A 206 31.61 20.32 -1.42
CA LYS A 206 30.75 19.27 -1.99
C LYS A 206 31.45 17.91 -2.14
N ASP A 207 32.78 17.90 -2.19
CA ASP A 207 33.62 16.72 -2.42
C ASP A 207 34.19 16.17 -1.10
N ASP A 208 33.77 16.73 0.05
CA ASP A 208 34.19 16.34 1.40
C ASP A 208 35.72 16.30 1.59
N LYS A 209 36.46 17.19 0.90
CA LYS A 209 37.93 17.26 0.99
C LYS A 209 38.40 17.58 2.40
N TRP A 210 37.58 18.30 3.17
CA TRP A 210 37.80 18.56 4.58
C TRP A 210 38.07 17.30 5.41
N GLU A 211 37.53 16.12 5.04
CA GLU A 211 37.76 14.86 5.78
C GLU A 211 39.25 14.48 5.86
N ASN A 212 40.00 14.85 4.82
CA ASN A 212 41.39 14.44 4.64
C ASN A 212 42.40 15.36 5.32
N CYS A 213 41.95 16.43 5.98
CA CYS A 213 42.84 17.32 6.73
C CYS A 213 43.55 16.53 7.84
N ASP A 214 44.88 16.65 7.90
CA ASP A 214 45.70 15.96 8.88
C ASP A 214 45.62 16.60 10.28
N ILE A 215 45.57 15.75 11.30
CA ILE A 215 45.82 16.04 12.70
C ILE A 215 47.15 15.43 13.08
N ASN A 216 48.23 16.13 12.72
CA ASN A 216 49.56 15.67 13.06
C ASN A 216 49.84 15.96 14.53
N THR A 217 49.58 15.01 15.43
CA THR A 217 50.30 14.88 16.71
C THR A 217 51.34 13.77 16.52
N THR A 218 52.53 13.93 17.09
CA THR A 218 53.75 13.16 16.82
C THR A 218 53.56 11.67 16.42
N GLY A 219 53.84 11.32 15.14
CA GLY A 219 54.23 9.96 14.72
C GLY A 219 53.24 9.14 13.89
N SER A 220 51.94 9.49 13.83
CA SER A 220 50.98 8.90 12.90
C SER A 220 49.86 9.91 12.66
N GLY A 221 49.66 10.34 11.40
CA GLY A 221 48.67 11.38 11.07
C GLY A 221 47.24 10.87 11.20
N GLU A 222 46.51 11.30 12.24
CA GLU A 222 45.06 11.05 12.36
C GLU A 222 44.30 12.03 11.47
N LYS A 223 43.18 11.61 10.87
CA LYS A 223 42.36 12.48 10.03
C LYS A 223 41.32 13.23 10.84
N VAL A 224 40.97 14.45 10.42
CA VAL A 224 39.95 15.26 11.11
C VAL A 224 38.59 14.58 11.21
N LYS A 225 38.24 13.81 10.18
CA LYS A 225 37.03 12.97 10.15
C LYS A 225 36.95 12.07 11.39
N THR A 226 38.03 11.36 11.73
CA THR A 226 38.05 10.42 12.85
C THR A 226 37.73 11.12 14.18
N LYS A 227 38.21 12.34 14.40
CA LYS A 227 37.87 13.13 15.59
C LYS A 227 36.42 13.61 15.57
N LEU A 228 35.93 14.05 14.41
CA LEU A 228 34.56 14.54 14.29
C LEU A 228 33.54 13.41 14.42
N ASP A 229 33.80 12.21 13.92
CA ASP A 229 32.91 11.04 14.10
C ASP A 229 32.71 10.68 15.59
N VAL A 230 33.68 11.01 16.46
CA VAL A 230 33.55 10.84 17.92
C VAL A 230 32.70 11.94 18.57
N ILE A 231 32.71 13.16 18.00
CA ILE A 231 31.98 14.32 18.54
C ILE A 231 30.55 14.36 18.02
N ILE A 232 30.39 14.12 16.71
CA ILE A 232 29.15 14.14 15.95
C ILE A 232 29.11 12.87 15.07
N GLY A 233 28.85 11.74 15.71
CA GLY A 233 28.66 10.48 14.99
C GLY A 233 27.25 10.32 14.41
N PRO A 234 26.99 9.23 13.66
CA PRO A 234 25.66 8.92 13.14
C PRO A 234 24.62 8.67 14.24
N ASP A 235 25.08 8.39 15.46
CA ASP A 235 24.25 8.14 16.64
C ASP A 235 23.99 9.38 17.51
N ASP A 236 24.58 10.53 17.18
CA ASP A 236 24.36 11.80 17.88
C ASP A 236 22.86 12.15 17.91
N GLN A 237 22.38 12.60 19.07
CA GLN A 237 20.96 12.84 19.31
C GLN A 237 20.41 13.98 18.43
N THR A 238 21.22 15.00 18.16
CA THR A 238 20.83 16.10 17.27
C THR A 238 20.71 15.59 15.86
N VAL A 239 21.72 14.86 15.36
CA VAL A 239 21.69 14.24 14.03
C VAL A 239 20.45 13.35 13.85
N LYS A 240 20.12 12.51 14.83
CA LYS A 240 18.90 11.68 14.80
C LYS A 240 17.63 12.53 14.75
N THR A 241 17.50 13.50 15.66
CA THR A 241 16.30 14.33 15.79
C THR A 241 16.07 15.18 14.54
N THR A 242 17.12 15.80 14.00
CA THR A 242 17.00 16.62 12.79
C THR A 242 16.78 15.75 11.54
N ALA A 243 17.36 14.55 11.46
CA ALA A 243 17.08 13.59 10.37
C ALA A 243 15.61 13.18 10.33
N GLU A 244 15.00 12.86 11.47
CA GLU A 244 13.56 12.57 11.56
C GLU A 244 12.72 13.74 11.04
N LYS A 245 13.08 14.97 11.41
CA LYS A 245 12.37 16.18 10.94
C LYS A 245 12.57 16.44 9.45
N VAL A 246 13.78 16.26 8.93
CA VAL A 246 14.06 16.37 7.49
C VAL A 246 13.28 15.33 6.68
N ASN A 247 13.02 14.15 7.25
CA ASN A 247 12.25 13.08 6.63
C ASN A 247 10.73 13.20 6.85
N THR A 248 10.25 14.24 7.55
CA THR A 248 8.82 14.47 7.77
C THR A 248 8.21 15.23 6.59
N MET A 249 7.28 14.60 5.86
CA MET A 249 6.58 15.19 4.71
C MET A 249 5.32 14.39 4.38
N THR A 250 4.42 14.97 3.59
CA THR A 250 3.22 14.27 3.07
C THR A 250 3.60 13.15 2.09
N LEU A 251 2.69 12.22 1.83
CA LEU A 251 2.93 11.15 0.84
C LEU A 251 3.22 11.73 -0.56
N CYS A 252 2.52 12.79 -0.96
CA CYS A 252 2.76 13.46 -2.23
C CYS A 252 4.19 14.03 -2.35
N GLU A 253 4.61 14.84 -1.36
CA GLU A 253 5.95 15.42 -1.33
C GLU A 253 7.04 14.34 -1.33
N ARG A 254 6.78 13.22 -0.63
CA ARG A 254 7.66 12.06 -0.63
C ARG A 254 7.79 11.42 -2.01
N VAL A 255 6.67 11.17 -2.70
CA VAL A 255 6.67 10.64 -4.07
C VAL A 255 7.49 11.54 -5.00
N GLN A 256 7.26 12.86 -4.93
CA GLN A 256 7.96 13.83 -5.76
C GLN A 256 9.47 13.83 -5.51
N CYS A 257 9.90 13.87 -4.25
CA CYS A 257 11.32 13.99 -3.94
C CYS A 257 12.06 12.66 -4.14
N VAL A 258 11.46 11.53 -3.75
CA VAL A 258 12.08 10.21 -3.85
C VAL A 258 12.18 9.77 -5.30
N GLY A 259 11.14 10.03 -6.10
CA GLY A 259 11.19 9.79 -7.55
C GLY A 259 12.34 10.56 -8.22
N LYS A 260 12.49 11.85 -7.90
CA LYS A 260 13.60 12.69 -8.41
C LYS A 260 14.97 12.19 -7.97
N ARG A 261 15.13 11.86 -6.68
CA ARG A 261 16.40 11.34 -6.16
C ARG A 261 16.76 10.02 -6.81
N TRP A 262 15.79 9.11 -6.94
CA TRP A 262 16.01 7.83 -7.58
C TRP A 262 16.42 7.97 -9.05
N LEU A 263 15.75 8.84 -9.82
CA LEU A 263 16.17 9.16 -11.19
C LEU A 263 17.60 9.72 -11.25
N LYS A 264 17.90 10.65 -10.35
CA LYS A 264 19.22 11.29 -10.27
C LYS A 264 20.33 10.27 -10.03
N GLU A 265 20.15 9.40 -9.05
CA GLU A 265 21.21 8.50 -8.56
C GLU A 265 21.22 7.11 -9.21
N LYS A 266 20.09 6.63 -9.75
CA LYS A 266 19.95 5.28 -10.33
C LYS A 266 19.76 5.24 -11.83
N LYS A 267 19.43 6.37 -12.44
CA LYS A 267 19.21 6.49 -13.89
C LYS A 267 20.11 7.56 -14.50
N ASN A 268 21.38 7.62 -14.10
CA ASN A 268 22.41 8.49 -14.70
C ASN A 268 21.99 9.97 -14.81
N ALA A 269 21.47 10.56 -13.73
CA ALA A 269 20.95 11.93 -13.73
C ALA A 269 19.81 12.20 -14.73
N SER A 270 19.05 11.15 -15.11
CA SER A 270 17.83 11.26 -15.91
C SER A 270 16.81 12.18 -15.24
N THR A 271 16.02 12.88 -16.06
CA THR A 271 14.81 13.60 -15.64
C THR A 271 13.55 12.94 -16.21
N ASN A 272 13.71 11.80 -16.90
CA ASN A 272 12.63 11.10 -17.56
C ASN A 272 11.80 10.29 -16.56
N TRP A 273 10.59 10.76 -16.26
CA TRP A 273 9.69 10.08 -15.34
C TRP A 273 9.10 8.79 -15.89
N VAL A 274 9.24 8.49 -17.18
CA VAL A 274 8.86 7.18 -17.73
C VAL A 274 9.59 6.05 -16.99
N ASP A 275 10.88 6.23 -16.69
CA ASP A 275 11.68 5.24 -15.94
C ASP A 275 11.11 4.96 -14.54
N VAL A 276 10.56 5.98 -13.87
CA VAL A 276 9.90 5.83 -12.56
C VAL A 276 8.66 4.96 -12.70
N TRP A 277 7.80 5.24 -13.67
CA TRP A 277 6.55 4.51 -13.85
C TRP A 277 6.76 3.10 -14.36
N ASP A 278 7.84 2.85 -15.10
CA ASP A 278 8.25 1.51 -15.47
C ASP A 278 8.69 0.70 -14.25
N GLU A 279 9.45 1.29 -13.33
CA GLU A 279 9.84 0.63 -12.08
C GLU A 279 8.63 0.40 -11.15
N VAL A 280 7.67 1.33 -11.10
CA VAL A 280 6.43 1.18 -10.31
C VAL A 280 5.65 -0.08 -10.71
N LYS A 281 5.71 -0.52 -11.98
CA LYS A 281 5.08 -1.76 -12.44
C LYS A 281 5.69 -2.99 -11.77
N THR A 282 7.02 -3.04 -11.68
CA THR A 282 7.74 -4.09 -10.94
C THR A 282 7.33 -4.10 -9.47
N GLU A 283 7.18 -2.92 -8.88
CA GLU A 283 6.78 -2.79 -7.49
C GLU A 283 5.34 -3.25 -7.22
N LEU A 284 4.43 -3.15 -8.20
CA LEU A 284 3.09 -3.75 -8.12
C LEU A 284 3.15 -5.28 -8.03
N THR A 285 3.97 -5.93 -8.85
CA THR A 285 4.17 -7.40 -8.80
C THR A 285 4.78 -7.84 -7.46
N ASN A 286 5.76 -7.08 -6.96
CA ASN A 286 6.37 -7.32 -5.65
C ASN A 286 5.36 -7.16 -4.50
N LEU A 287 4.51 -6.13 -4.58
CA LEU A 287 3.44 -5.89 -3.60
C LEU A 287 2.38 -7.00 -3.64
N SER A 288 1.93 -7.40 -4.83
CA SER A 288 0.96 -8.51 -5.03
C SER A 288 1.43 -9.81 -4.37
N SER A 289 2.69 -10.18 -4.62
CA SER A 289 3.35 -11.33 -4.00
C SER A 289 3.46 -11.19 -2.48
N GLY A 290 3.76 -9.97 -2.01
CA GLY A 290 3.85 -9.62 -0.60
C GLY A 290 2.53 -9.77 0.16
N ILE A 291 1.44 -9.23 -0.40
CA ILE A 291 0.09 -9.31 0.17
C ILE A 291 -0.33 -10.77 0.40
N THR A 292 0.08 -11.68 -0.49
CA THR A 292 -0.19 -13.11 -0.33
C THR A 292 0.69 -13.74 0.74
N SER A 293 2.01 -13.57 0.64
CA SER A 293 2.98 -14.32 1.43
C SER A 293 3.05 -13.86 2.89
N LYS A 294 2.68 -12.60 3.18
CA LYS A 294 2.85 -11.98 4.52
C LYS A 294 1.62 -12.02 5.42
N LYS A 295 0.48 -12.58 4.98
CA LYS A 295 -0.77 -12.61 5.78
C LYS A 295 -0.60 -13.25 7.17
N LYS A 296 0.15 -14.36 7.24
CA LYS A 296 0.38 -15.07 8.51
C LYS A 296 1.17 -14.24 9.51
N ASP A 297 2.06 -13.39 9.03
CA ASP A 297 2.93 -12.57 9.87
C ASP A 297 2.20 -11.38 10.52
N VAL A 298 1.00 -11.05 10.04
CA VAL A 298 0.22 -9.88 10.50
C VAL A 298 -1.08 -10.25 11.19
N THR A 299 -1.32 -11.55 11.42
CA THR A 299 -2.60 -12.02 11.97
C THR A 299 -2.90 -11.45 13.35
N SER A 300 -1.87 -11.23 14.18
CA SER A 300 -2.00 -10.61 15.51
C SER A 300 -2.35 -9.11 15.47
N HIS A 301 -2.21 -8.46 14.32
CA HIS A 301 -2.47 -7.03 14.13
C HIS A 301 -3.88 -6.74 13.60
N CYS A 302 -4.68 -7.78 13.35
CA CYS A 302 -6.02 -7.67 12.79
C CYS A 302 -7.09 -8.23 13.72
N PRO A 303 -8.36 -7.81 13.57
CA PRO A 303 -9.46 -8.36 14.33
C PRO A 303 -9.58 -9.88 14.14
N THR A 304 -9.97 -10.60 15.19
CA THR A 304 -10.25 -12.05 15.11
C THR A 304 -11.64 -12.34 14.55
N ASP A 305 -12.56 -11.38 14.68
CA ASP A 305 -13.95 -11.44 14.23
C ASP A 305 -14.06 -11.10 12.74
N GLU A 306 -14.66 -12.01 11.96
CA GLU A 306 -14.93 -11.81 10.52
C GLU A 306 -15.85 -10.60 10.30
N GLY A 307 -16.80 -10.34 11.22
CA GLY A 307 -17.71 -9.20 11.19
C GLY A 307 -17.06 -7.85 11.47
N LYS A 308 -15.73 -7.79 11.58
CA LYS A 308 -14.95 -6.55 11.79
C LYS A 308 -13.92 -6.31 10.68
N GLY A 309 -14.12 -6.91 9.50
CA GLY A 309 -13.26 -6.66 8.34
C GLY A 309 -11.91 -7.37 8.40
N LYS A 310 -11.82 -8.49 9.12
CA LYS A 310 -10.58 -9.25 9.34
C LYS A 310 -9.78 -9.50 8.06
N GLU A 311 -10.42 -10.04 7.01
CA GLU A 311 -9.71 -10.42 5.78
C GLU A 311 -9.18 -9.20 5.00
N ALA A 312 -9.95 -8.10 4.99
CA ALA A 312 -9.51 -6.82 4.44
C ALA A 312 -8.32 -6.25 5.24
N CYS A 313 -8.37 -6.31 6.58
CA CYS A 313 -7.26 -5.93 7.42
C CYS A 313 -6.01 -6.77 7.12
N LEU A 314 -6.13 -8.10 7.03
CA LEU A 314 -5.01 -9.00 6.75
C LEU A 314 -4.35 -8.67 5.41
N LEU A 315 -5.15 -8.37 4.38
CA LEU A 315 -4.68 -7.98 3.06
C LEU A 315 -3.84 -6.70 3.12
N ILE A 316 -4.40 -5.63 3.71
CA ILE A 316 -3.71 -4.33 3.82
C ILE A 316 -2.49 -4.42 4.74
N ALA A 317 -2.62 -5.07 5.90
CA ALA A 317 -1.52 -5.25 6.85
C ALA A 317 -0.38 -6.06 6.24
N ALA A 318 -0.67 -7.07 5.41
CA ALA A 318 0.36 -7.81 4.67
C ALA A 318 1.08 -6.92 3.64
N GLY A 319 0.35 -6.03 2.96
CA GLY A 319 0.94 -5.00 2.10
C GLY A 319 1.83 -4.02 2.86
N LEU A 320 1.38 -3.51 4.00
CA LEU A 320 2.17 -2.68 4.91
C LEU A 320 3.43 -3.42 5.37
N LYS A 321 3.30 -4.68 5.78
CA LYS A 321 4.46 -5.48 6.16
C LYS A 321 5.43 -5.68 5.00
N ASN A 322 4.93 -5.95 3.80
CA ASN A 322 5.77 -6.12 2.62
C ASN A 322 6.63 -4.88 2.33
N LEU A 323 6.05 -3.68 2.47
CA LEU A 323 6.83 -2.45 2.26
C LEU A 323 7.81 -2.19 3.42
N TYR A 324 7.44 -2.47 4.67
CA TYR A 324 8.35 -2.25 5.81
C TYR A 324 9.45 -3.32 5.94
N ASP A 325 9.24 -4.51 5.39
CA ASP A 325 10.25 -5.58 5.36
C ASP A 325 11.34 -5.34 4.30
N ILE A 326 11.20 -4.33 3.42
CA ILE A 326 12.24 -3.97 2.44
C ILE A 326 13.53 -3.63 3.18
N ASN A 327 14.55 -4.47 3.04
CA ASN A 327 15.86 -4.33 3.69
C ASN A 327 16.98 -4.28 2.64
N GLU A 328 16.87 -3.34 1.73
CA GLU A 328 17.88 -3.08 0.70
C GLU A 328 19.07 -2.32 1.29
N ASN A 329 20.29 -2.72 0.89
CA ASN A 329 21.52 -2.00 1.28
C ASN A 329 21.57 -0.60 0.67
N ASP A 330 20.96 -0.44 -0.52
CA ASP A 330 20.86 0.84 -1.18
C ASP A 330 19.67 1.66 -0.66
N ALA A 331 19.97 2.68 0.14
CA ALA A 331 18.96 3.51 0.80
C ALA A 331 18.02 4.25 -0.16
N VAL A 332 18.50 4.62 -1.36
CA VAL A 332 17.72 5.32 -2.38
C VAL A 332 16.67 4.39 -2.98
N THR A 333 17.07 3.18 -3.36
CA THR A 333 16.17 2.14 -3.86
C THR A 333 15.18 1.72 -2.79
N ALA A 334 15.63 1.48 -1.55
CA ALA A 334 14.76 1.15 -0.43
C ALA A 334 13.65 2.20 -0.22
N SER A 335 14.03 3.48 -0.23
CA SER A 335 13.09 4.59 -0.05
C SER A 335 12.10 4.71 -1.20
N PHE A 336 12.56 4.50 -2.43
CA PHE A 336 11.73 4.47 -3.63
C PHE A 336 10.68 3.36 -3.56
N GLN A 337 11.11 2.13 -3.36
CA GLN A 337 10.24 0.95 -3.29
C GLN A 337 9.19 1.11 -2.19
N ARG A 338 9.58 1.51 -0.97
CA ARG A 338 8.65 1.76 0.14
C ARG A 338 7.59 2.80 -0.20
N THR A 339 8.02 3.91 -0.81
CA THR A 339 7.14 5.02 -1.18
C THR A 339 6.15 4.58 -2.26
N MET A 340 6.62 3.94 -3.33
CA MET A 340 5.76 3.52 -4.43
C MET A 340 4.81 2.39 -4.03
N ARG A 341 5.26 1.42 -3.22
CA ARG A 341 4.36 0.40 -2.65
C ARG A 341 3.30 0.99 -1.72
N CYS A 342 3.62 2.05 -0.98
CA CYS A 342 2.60 2.75 -0.18
C CYS A 342 1.52 3.40 -1.05
N VAL A 343 1.90 4.00 -2.19
CA VAL A 343 0.94 4.55 -3.16
C VAL A 343 0.09 3.44 -3.79
N LEU A 344 0.73 2.37 -4.25
CA LEU A 344 0.03 1.22 -4.85
C LEU A 344 -0.91 0.53 -3.85
N LEU A 345 -0.51 0.42 -2.58
CA LEU A 345 -1.35 -0.15 -1.53
C LEU A 345 -2.59 0.72 -1.25
N ASN A 346 -2.45 2.04 -1.32
CA ASN A 346 -3.59 2.95 -1.26
C ASN A 346 -4.52 2.82 -2.49
N ALA A 347 -3.96 2.59 -3.68
CA ALA A 347 -4.76 2.30 -4.88
C ALA A 347 -5.55 0.98 -4.74
N ILE A 348 -4.93 -0.06 -4.18
CA ILE A 348 -5.60 -1.33 -3.85
C ILE A 348 -6.69 -1.08 -2.80
N ALA A 349 -6.41 -0.31 -1.76
CA ALA A 349 -7.40 0.03 -0.73
C ALA A 349 -8.61 0.78 -1.31
N ASP A 350 -8.39 1.71 -2.25
CA ASP A 350 -9.46 2.40 -2.96
C ASP A 350 -10.32 1.42 -3.77
N LYS A 351 -9.68 0.50 -4.51
CA LYS A 351 -10.37 -0.54 -5.29
C LYS A 351 -11.25 -1.45 -4.46
N LEU A 352 -10.79 -1.84 -3.27
CA LEU A 352 -11.58 -2.65 -2.34
C LEU A 352 -12.79 -1.89 -1.74
N GLN A 353 -12.81 -0.56 -1.85
CA GLN A 353 -13.91 0.29 -1.38
C GLN A 353 -14.85 0.75 -2.52
N GLU A 354 -14.50 0.50 -3.79
CA GLU A 354 -15.35 0.81 -4.94
C GLU A 354 -16.67 0.02 -4.92
N GLU A 355 -17.73 0.57 -5.49
CA GLU A 355 -19.03 -0.12 -5.66
C GLU A 355 -18.94 -1.42 -6.46
N SER A 356 -17.92 -1.55 -7.29
CA SER A 356 -17.63 -2.78 -8.04
C SER A 356 -17.16 -3.93 -7.16
N PHE A 357 -16.67 -3.68 -5.93
CA PHE A 357 -16.26 -4.74 -5.01
C PHE A 357 -17.48 -5.35 -4.31
N PRO A 358 -17.83 -6.62 -4.59
CA PRO A 358 -19.21 -7.07 -4.52
C PRO A 358 -19.76 -7.40 -3.12
N CYS A 359 -18.87 -7.55 -2.14
CA CYS A 359 -19.21 -7.90 -0.77
C CYS A 359 -18.71 -6.87 0.25
N LYS A 360 -18.34 -5.65 -0.19
CA LYS A 360 -17.61 -4.69 0.67
C LYS A 360 -18.33 -4.35 1.97
N ASP A 361 -19.64 -4.16 1.92
CA ASP A 361 -20.44 -3.73 3.08
C ASP A 361 -20.66 -4.90 4.05
N GLU A 362 -21.06 -6.06 3.53
CA GLU A 362 -21.31 -7.25 4.36
C GLU A 362 -20.03 -7.83 4.99
N LYS A 363 -18.87 -7.60 4.38
CA LYS A 363 -17.58 -8.04 4.90
C LYS A 363 -16.83 -6.94 5.66
N HIS A 364 -17.45 -5.79 5.89
CA HIS A 364 -16.85 -4.66 6.62
C HIS A 364 -15.46 -4.29 6.08
N THR A 365 -15.34 -4.26 4.74
CA THR A 365 -14.06 -4.07 4.05
C THR A 365 -13.43 -2.73 4.43
N LYS A 366 -14.24 -1.68 4.56
CA LYS A 366 -13.76 -0.36 4.96
C LYS A 366 -13.16 -0.38 6.36
N GLU A 367 -13.85 -0.98 7.33
CA GLU A 367 -13.41 -1.07 8.72
C GLU A 367 -12.11 -1.86 8.84
N GLY A 368 -11.97 -2.94 8.07
CA GLY A 368 -10.73 -3.71 8.00
C GLY A 368 -9.55 -2.91 7.45
N ILE A 369 -9.76 -2.16 6.36
CA ILE A 369 -8.75 -1.26 5.77
C ILE A 369 -8.35 -0.18 6.78
N ASP A 370 -9.34 0.50 7.38
CA ASP A 370 -9.11 1.56 8.36
C ASP A 370 -8.36 1.03 9.59
N HIS A 371 -8.67 -0.20 10.02
CA HIS A 371 -7.97 -0.86 11.13
C HIS A 371 -6.48 -1.08 10.83
N ALA A 372 -6.15 -1.59 9.65
CA ALA A 372 -4.76 -1.84 9.26
C ALA A 372 -3.95 -0.54 9.15
N PHE A 373 -4.57 0.52 8.62
CA PHE A 373 -3.93 1.84 8.51
C PHE A 373 -3.95 2.67 9.79
N LYS A 374 -4.75 2.29 10.80
CA LYS A 374 -4.78 2.95 12.11
C LYS A 374 -3.36 3.09 12.64
N GLU A 375 -3.00 4.31 13.06
CA GLU A 375 -1.61 4.66 13.41
C GLU A 375 -0.99 3.68 14.42
N SER A 376 -1.74 3.28 15.46
CA SER A 376 -1.26 2.32 16.46
C SER A 376 -0.91 0.95 15.86
N ILE A 377 -1.68 0.46 14.89
CA ILE A 377 -1.48 -0.85 14.25
C ILE A 377 -0.37 -0.75 13.21
N ASN A 378 -0.45 0.25 12.34
CA ASN A 378 0.51 0.50 11.28
C ASN A 378 1.93 0.73 11.84
N ASN A 379 2.07 1.50 12.92
CA ASN A 379 3.35 1.69 13.61
C ASN A 379 3.87 0.40 14.25
N GLN A 380 3.01 -0.46 14.80
CA GLN A 380 3.44 -1.77 15.30
C GLN A 380 3.98 -2.65 14.18
N ILE A 381 3.28 -2.73 13.04
CA ILE A 381 3.75 -3.50 11.87
C ILE A 381 5.11 -2.95 11.41
N LYS A 382 5.24 -1.62 11.29
CA LYS A 382 6.48 -0.94 10.91
C LYS A 382 7.64 -1.26 11.85
N ASN A 383 7.44 -1.11 13.16
CA ASN A 383 8.51 -1.27 14.16
C ASN A 383 8.92 -2.74 14.33
N ASN A 384 8.01 -3.67 14.06
CA ASN A 384 8.28 -5.12 14.08
C ASN A 384 8.86 -5.65 12.76
N SER A 385 8.98 -4.80 11.73
CA SER A 385 9.48 -5.18 10.42
C SER A 385 10.99 -5.00 10.29
N LYS A 386 11.66 -5.97 9.68
CA LYS A 386 13.13 -6.05 9.64
C LYS A 386 13.78 -4.85 8.94
N GLY A 387 13.16 -4.32 7.89
CA GLY A 387 13.69 -3.21 7.11
C GLY A 387 13.50 -1.83 7.75
N CYS A 388 12.63 -1.72 8.76
CA CYS A 388 12.22 -0.45 9.36
C CYS A 388 12.52 -0.32 10.86
N ASN A 389 12.81 -1.42 11.56
CA ASN A 389 13.22 -1.36 12.96
C ASN A 389 14.51 -0.54 13.13
N GLY A 390 14.43 0.61 13.81
CA GLY A 390 15.56 1.52 14.02
C GLY A 390 16.03 2.28 12.77
N ASN A 391 15.29 2.22 11.65
CA ASN A 391 15.65 2.87 10.39
C ASN A 391 15.01 4.27 10.30
N ASP A 392 15.82 5.32 10.42
CA ASP A 392 15.44 6.74 10.35
C ASP A 392 14.92 7.20 8.97
N LYS A 393 15.10 6.36 7.93
CA LYS A 393 14.57 6.58 6.58
C LYS A 393 13.21 5.92 6.36
N CYS A 394 12.75 5.11 7.31
CA CYS A 394 11.41 4.53 7.24
C CYS A 394 10.34 5.57 7.62
N PHE A 395 9.11 5.38 7.14
CA PHE A 395 7.97 6.26 7.43
C PHE A 395 6.73 5.42 7.65
N THR A 396 5.72 5.99 8.31
CA THR A 396 4.42 5.34 8.43
C THR A 396 3.61 5.64 7.18
N CYS A 397 3.31 4.61 6.38
CA CYS A 397 2.48 4.72 5.18
C CYS A 397 1.05 5.13 5.56
N PRO A 398 0.59 6.36 5.26
CA PRO A 398 -0.73 6.78 5.65
C PRO A 398 -1.80 6.16 4.74
N ARG A 399 -3.04 6.07 5.26
CA ARG A 399 -4.21 5.93 4.39
C ARG A 399 -4.48 7.28 3.74
N GLN A 400 -4.30 7.36 2.44
CA GLN A 400 -4.61 8.53 1.63
C GLN A 400 -5.14 8.05 0.29
N SER A 401 -6.41 8.33 -0.03
CA SER A 401 -6.99 7.87 -1.29
C SER A 401 -6.30 8.54 -2.47
N LEU A 402 -6.31 7.90 -3.63
CA LEU A 402 -5.84 8.53 -4.86
C LEU A 402 -6.65 9.78 -5.19
N THR A 403 -7.90 9.87 -4.75
CA THR A 403 -8.72 11.08 -4.89
C THR A 403 -8.21 12.23 -4.01
N ASP A 404 -7.64 11.94 -2.83
CA ASP A 404 -6.96 12.93 -1.99
C ASP A 404 -5.58 13.37 -2.55
N LEU A 405 -5.15 12.74 -3.66
CA LEU A 405 -3.86 12.98 -4.32
C LEU A 405 -4.02 13.59 -5.72
N THR A 406 -5.22 14.05 -6.12
CA THR A 406 -5.46 14.72 -7.42
C THR A 406 -4.63 16.00 -7.58
N SER A 407 -4.48 16.79 -6.51
CA SER A 407 -3.62 17.97 -6.52
C SER A 407 -2.11 17.66 -6.54
N CYS A 408 -1.73 16.39 -6.35
CA CYS A 408 -0.35 15.97 -6.35
C CYS A 408 0.20 15.88 -7.78
N GLN A 409 1.04 16.85 -8.16
CA GLN A 409 1.69 16.87 -9.48
C GLN A 409 3.04 16.15 -9.45
N VAL A 410 3.24 15.20 -10.35
CA VAL A 410 4.47 14.41 -10.52
C VAL A 410 5.01 14.57 -11.93
N GLY A 411 6.33 14.50 -12.11
CA GLY A 411 6.97 14.86 -13.39
C GLY A 411 7.77 16.16 -13.33
N GLU A 412 8.37 16.54 -14.46
CA GLU A 412 9.07 17.81 -14.64
C GLU A 412 8.49 18.61 -15.82
N ASN A 413 8.57 19.94 -15.72
CA ASN A 413 8.22 20.88 -16.78
C ASN A 413 6.83 20.62 -17.39
N LYS A 414 6.76 20.43 -18.72
CA LYS A 414 5.53 20.24 -19.49
C LYS A 414 4.94 18.83 -19.36
N GLU A 415 5.63 17.90 -18.70
CA GLU A 415 5.19 16.50 -18.51
C GLU A 415 4.56 16.25 -17.13
N LYS A 416 4.32 17.31 -16.35
CA LYS A 416 3.63 17.19 -15.07
C LYS A 416 2.23 16.63 -15.27
N LYS A 417 1.92 15.59 -14.51
CA LYS A 417 0.60 14.94 -14.48
C LYS A 417 0.17 14.72 -13.04
N GLU A 418 -1.12 14.53 -12.82
CA GLU A 418 -1.63 14.14 -11.52
C GLU A 418 -1.14 12.74 -11.13
N LEU A 419 -0.73 12.57 -9.87
CA LEU A 419 -0.31 11.27 -9.34
C LEU A 419 -1.41 10.21 -9.54
N LYS A 420 -2.67 10.57 -9.30
CA LYS A 420 -3.83 9.72 -9.53
C LYS A 420 -3.90 9.23 -10.98
N GLU A 421 -3.78 10.14 -11.95
CA GLU A 421 -3.82 9.80 -13.37
C GLU A 421 -2.68 8.84 -13.73
N LYS A 422 -1.45 9.10 -13.26
CA LYS A 422 -0.30 8.22 -13.53
C LYS A 422 -0.46 6.83 -12.91
N VAL A 423 -0.96 6.74 -11.68
CA VAL A 423 -1.24 5.45 -11.05
C VAL A 423 -2.32 4.71 -11.82
N ASN A 424 -3.41 5.38 -12.20
CA ASN A 424 -4.47 4.77 -13.01
C ASN A 424 -3.96 4.31 -14.39
N GLU A 425 -3.13 5.10 -15.07
CA GLU A 425 -2.46 4.70 -16.32
C GLU A 425 -1.66 3.40 -16.10
N VAL A 426 -0.89 3.29 -15.01
CA VAL A 426 -0.13 2.07 -14.69
C VAL A 426 -1.05 0.88 -14.46
N LEU A 427 -2.15 1.05 -13.73
CA LEU A 427 -3.05 -0.04 -13.36
C LEU A 427 -4.00 -0.48 -14.49
N THR A 428 -4.20 0.34 -15.52
CA THR A 428 -5.19 0.07 -16.59
C THR A 428 -4.59 -0.21 -17.96
N ASN A 429 -3.33 0.15 -18.21
CA ASN A 429 -2.69 -0.07 -19.50
C ASN A 429 -2.31 -1.55 -19.73
N ASN A 430 -2.77 -2.10 -20.86
CA ASN A 430 -2.55 -3.51 -21.25
C ASN A 430 -1.10 -3.84 -21.69
N ASN A 431 -0.25 -2.83 -21.94
CA ASN A 431 1.00 -3.05 -22.68
C ASN A 431 2.10 -3.79 -21.88
N ASN A 432 1.95 -3.94 -20.55
CA ASN A 432 3.08 -4.32 -19.69
C ASN A 432 2.71 -5.25 -18.51
N GLY A 433 1.55 -5.92 -18.51
CA GLY A 433 1.20 -6.92 -17.46
C GLY A 433 0.65 -6.36 -16.14
N ALA A 434 0.75 -5.05 -15.91
CA ALA A 434 0.31 -4.42 -14.65
C ALA A 434 -1.20 -4.49 -14.44
N LYS A 435 -2.00 -4.40 -15.50
CA LYS A 435 -3.45 -4.59 -15.45
C LYS A 435 -3.82 -6.01 -15.07
N GLU A 436 -3.15 -7.00 -15.67
CA GLU A 436 -3.33 -8.41 -15.34
C GLU A 436 -2.96 -8.68 -13.89
N GLU A 437 -1.88 -8.06 -13.40
CA GLU A 437 -1.47 -8.18 -11.99
C GLU A 437 -2.48 -7.53 -11.04
N MET A 438 -3.01 -6.35 -11.38
CA MET A 438 -4.09 -5.72 -10.62
C MET A 438 -5.34 -6.60 -10.59
N LYS A 439 -5.72 -7.18 -11.72
CA LYS A 439 -6.83 -8.13 -11.80
C LYS A 439 -6.60 -9.34 -10.90
N LYS A 440 -5.38 -9.90 -10.86
CA LYS A 440 -5.05 -11.00 -9.92
C LYS A 440 -5.22 -10.58 -8.46
N ILE A 441 -4.83 -9.35 -8.10
CA ILE A 441 -5.04 -8.81 -6.75
C ILE A 441 -6.54 -8.73 -6.45
N GLU A 442 -7.35 -8.21 -7.38
CA GLU A 442 -8.80 -8.11 -7.25
C GLU A 442 -9.46 -9.48 -7.12
N ASP A 443 -9.19 -10.42 -8.03
CA ASP A 443 -9.71 -11.79 -8.01
C ASP A 443 -9.35 -12.50 -6.70
N LYS A 444 -8.10 -12.33 -6.24
CA LYS A 444 -7.66 -12.88 -4.96
C LYS A 444 -8.36 -12.22 -3.78
N ALA A 445 -8.55 -10.90 -3.81
CA ALA A 445 -9.25 -10.19 -2.74
C ALA A 445 -10.72 -10.63 -2.65
N ILE A 446 -11.41 -10.82 -3.78
CA ILE A 446 -12.76 -11.40 -3.82
C ILE A 446 -12.74 -12.78 -3.19
N LYS A 447 -11.78 -13.64 -3.57
CA LYS A 447 -11.66 -14.99 -3.01
C LYS A 447 -11.45 -14.99 -1.50
N ASP A 448 -10.55 -14.14 -1.01
CA ASP A 448 -10.16 -14.14 0.40
C ASP A 448 -11.18 -13.41 1.30
N ILE A 449 -11.81 -12.34 0.81
CA ILE A 449 -12.75 -11.50 1.57
C ILE A 449 -14.19 -12.02 1.41
N CYS A 450 -14.66 -12.19 0.17
CA CYS A 450 -16.03 -12.63 -0.10
C CYS A 450 -16.21 -14.14 0.07
N LYS A 451 -15.14 -14.93 -0.08
CA LYS A 451 -15.12 -16.39 0.10
C LYS A 451 -16.20 -17.10 -0.73
N PRO A 452 -16.31 -16.86 -2.06
CA PRO A 452 -17.31 -17.50 -2.90
C PRO A 452 -17.19 -19.03 -2.89
N CYS A 453 -18.31 -19.72 -3.06
CA CYS A 453 -18.37 -21.17 -3.18
C CYS A 453 -18.27 -21.57 -4.65
N GLU A 454 -17.05 -21.81 -5.14
CA GLU A 454 -16.75 -22.09 -6.56
C GLU A 454 -16.42 -23.57 -6.83
N GLU A 455 -16.98 -24.47 -6.04
CA GLU A 455 -16.75 -25.91 -6.19
C GLU A 455 -17.33 -26.44 -7.51
N ASN A 456 -16.60 -27.37 -8.16
CA ASN A 456 -17.01 -27.93 -9.47
C ASN A 456 -18.20 -28.89 -9.39
N ASP A 457 -18.55 -29.36 -8.18
CA ASP A 457 -19.65 -30.29 -7.94
C ASP A 457 -20.73 -29.60 -7.11
N LEU A 458 -22.01 -29.75 -7.53
CA LEU A 458 -23.15 -29.14 -6.83
C LEU A 458 -23.20 -29.55 -5.37
N CYS A 459 -22.86 -30.80 -5.04
CA CYS A 459 -22.92 -31.22 -3.64
C CYS A 459 -21.85 -30.54 -2.78
N GLN A 460 -20.61 -30.44 -3.28
CA GLN A 460 -19.56 -29.69 -2.60
C GLN A 460 -19.92 -28.21 -2.47
N GLN A 461 -20.51 -27.63 -3.51
CA GLN A 461 -20.95 -26.25 -3.49
C GLN A 461 -22.05 -26.01 -2.46
N LEU A 462 -23.05 -26.91 -2.37
CA LEU A 462 -24.07 -26.85 -1.33
C LEU A 462 -23.45 -26.99 0.07
N LYS A 463 -22.46 -27.87 0.25
CA LYS A 463 -21.73 -28.04 1.51
C LYS A 463 -20.90 -26.81 1.90
N CYS A 464 -20.50 -25.99 0.93
CA CYS A 464 -19.90 -24.67 1.17
C CYS A 464 -20.95 -23.61 1.54
N ILE A 465 -22.09 -23.59 0.82
CA ILE A 465 -23.14 -22.57 0.97
C ILE A 465 -23.92 -22.76 2.28
N ALA A 466 -24.30 -24.00 2.65
CA ALA A 466 -25.19 -24.25 3.77
C ALA A 466 -24.65 -23.75 5.14
N PRO A 467 -23.34 -23.90 5.46
CA PRO A 467 -22.77 -23.29 6.66
C PRO A 467 -22.82 -21.75 6.66
N LYS A 468 -22.64 -21.10 5.51
CA LYS A 468 -22.76 -19.63 5.40
C LYS A 468 -24.21 -19.19 5.65
N TRP A 469 -25.16 -19.87 5.02
CA TRP A 469 -26.60 -19.63 5.21
C TRP A 469 -26.98 -19.67 6.70
N ALA A 470 -26.43 -20.63 7.45
CA ALA A 470 -26.69 -20.80 8.88
C ALA A 470 -26.11 -19.64 9.69
N VAL A 471 -24.83 -19.31 9.49
CA VAL A 471 -24.16 -18.19 10.19
C VAL A 471 -24.87 -16.86 9.93
N ASN A 472 -25.30 -16.61 8.70
CA ASN A 472 -26.02 -15.39 8.32
C ASN A 472 -27.39 -15.28 8.99
N ARG A 473 -27.92 -16.38 9.53
CA ARG A 473 -29.16 -16.46 10.33
C ARG A 473 -28.90 -16.61 11.83
N SER A 474 -27.70 -16.24 12.29
CA SER A 474 -27.27 -16.34 13.70
C SER A 474 -27.31 -17.77 14.26
N LEU A 475 -27.10 -18.77 13.40
CA LEU A 475 -26.95 -20.17 13.76
C LEU A 475 -25.48 -20.60 13.72
N THR A 476 -25.15 -21.76 14.29
CA THR A 476 -23.82 -22.35 14.15
C THR A 476 -23.64 -22.98 12.77
N LYS A 477 -22.39 -23.13 12.30
CA LYS A 477 -22.08 -23.63 10.96
C LYS A 477 -22.66 -25.02 10.67
N ASP A 478 -22.69 -25.89 11.68
CA ASP A 478 -23.24 -27.25 11.61
C ASP A 478 -24.77 -27.29 11.51
N GLN A 479 -25.45 -26.18 11.80
CA GLN A 479 -26.90 -26.02 11.66
C GLN A 479 -27.34 -25.68 10.23
N GLY A 480 -26.43 -25.67 9.25
CA GLY A 480 -26.73 -25.62 7.81
C GLY A 480 -27.31 -26.94 7.29
N THR A 481 -28.42 -27.39 7.86
CA THR A 481 -29.08 -28.67 7.55
C THR A 481 -30.31 -28.47 6.66
N TRP A 482 -30.77 -29.55 6.01
CA TRP A 482 -32.02 -29.51 5.24
C TRP A 482 -33.19 -29.00 6.07
N ASP A 483 -33.36 -29.50 7.30
CA ASP A 483 -34.52 -29.19 8.13
C ASP A 483 -34.63 -27.71 8.49
N ASN A 484 -33.49 -27.04 8.67
CA ASN A 484 -33.45 -25.60 8.91
C ASN A 484 -33.67 -24.80 7.62
N MET A 485 -33.16 -25.28 6.48
CA MET A 485 -33.27 -24.60 5.19
C MET A 485 -34.60 -24.86 4.47
N LYS A 486 -35.38 -25.89 4.84
CA LYS A 486 -36.54 -26.36 4.07
C LYS A 486 -37.58 -25.29 3.78
N THR A 487 -37.77 -24.34 4.70
CA THR A 487 -38.71 -23.22 4.53
C THR A 487 -38.24 -22.28 3.42
N ASP A 488 -36.94 -21.95 3.39
CA ASP A 488 -36.34 -21.13 2.35
C ASP A 488 -36.34 -21.86 0.99
N PHE A 489 -36.04 -23.16 0.98
CA PHE A 489 -36.19 -24.00 -0.21
C PHE A 489 -37.63 -23.98 -0.73
N GLY A 490 -38.62 -24.13 0.15
CA GLY A 490 -40.04 -24.08 -0.21
C GLY A 490 -40.47 -22.73 -0.80
N GLY A 491 -40.02 -21.63 -0.20
CA GLY A 491 -40.30 -20.28 -0.70
C GLY A 491 -39.65 -20.02 -2.07
N LEU A 492 -38.38 -20.42 -2.23
CA LEU A 492 -37.65 -20.28 -3.50
C LEU A 492 -38.26 -21.15 -4.60
N LEU A 493 -38.68 -22.38 -4.29
CA LEU A 493 -39.40 -23.24 -5.22
C LEU A 493 -40.70 -22.58 -5.71
N SER A 494 -41.52 -22.04 -4.80
CA SER A 494 -42.76 -21.34 -5.17
C SER A 494 -42.51 -20.12 -6.09
N LEU A 495 -41.49 -19.32 -5.77
CA LEU A 495 -41.09 -18.17 -6.59
C LEU A 495 -40.55 -18.60 -7.95
N LEU A 496 -39.82 -19.71 -8.01
CA LEU A 496 -39.29 -20.28 -9.25
C LEU A 496 -40.41 -20.79 -10.15
N LEU A 497 -41.35 -21.58 -9.62
CA LEU A 497 -42.50 -22.12 -10.36
C LEU A 497 -43.35 -20.99 -10.99
N THR A 498 -43.56 -19.91 -10.23
CA THR A 498 -44.27 -18.72 -10.71
C THR A 498 -43.46 -17.99 -11.78
N GLY A 499 -42.15 -17.82 -11.55
CA GLY A 499 -41.24 -17.15 -12.49
C GLY A 499 -41.09 -17.88 -13.83
N MET A 500 -41.08 -19.21 -13.82
CA MET A 500 -41.02 -20.04 -15.04
C MET A 500 -42.14 -19.68 -16.01
N LYS A 501 -43.37 -19.48 -15.50
CA LYS A 501 -44.53 -19.08 -16.30
C LYS A 501 -44.51 -17.61 -16.67
N ALA A 502 -44.29 -16.73 -15.69
CA ALA A 502 -44.37 -15.29 -15.88
C ALA A 502 -43.33 -14.76 -16.89
N ASN A 503 -42.18 -15.43 -16.99
CA ASN A 503 -41.06 -14.94 -17.80
C ASN A 503 -40.94 -15.58 -19.19
N ARG A 504 -41.86 -16.47 -19.61
CA ARG A 504 -41.79 -17.17 -20.91
C ARG A 504 -41.58 -16.20 -22.08
N SER A 505 -42.35 -15.11 -22.12
CA SER A 505 -42.26 -14.12 -23.19
C SER A 505 -40.89 -13.43 -23.24
N SER A 506 -40.25 -13.18 -22.09
CA SER A 506 -38.94 -12.54 -22.01
C SER A 506 -37.80 -13.42 -22.55
N VAL A 507 -38.00 -14.74 -22.59
CA VAL A 507 -36.98 -15.71 -23.01
C VAL A 507 -37.33 -16.46 -24.30
N ALA A 508 -38.52 -16.25 -24.87
CA ALA A 508 -38.99 -16.96 -26.06
C ALA A 508 -38.03 -16.85 -27.25
N HIS A 509 -37.25 -15.76 -27.33
CA HIS A 509 -36.21 -15.61 -28.35
C HIS A 509 -35.16 -16.72 -28.32
N HIS A 510 -34.81 -17.23 -27.14
CA HIS A 510 -33.84 -18.32 -26.96
C HIS A 510 -34.41 -19.68 -27.38
N CYS A 511 -35.73 -19.78 -27.54
CA CYS A 511 -36.45 -21.02 -27.79
C CYS A 511 -37.10 -21.08 -29.18
N LYS A 512 -36.57 -20.32 -30.15
CA LYS A 512 -37.10 -20.31 -31.53
C LYS A 512 -36.71 -21.55 -32.35
N GLN A 513 -35.58 -22.16 -32.02
CA GLN A 513 -34.99 -23.25 -32.79
C GLN A 513 -34.51 -24.39 -31.87
N ASP A 514 -34.36 -25.58 -32.43
CA ASP A 514 -33.72 -26.74 -31.80
C ASP A 514 -32.17 -26.62 -31.79
N THR A 515 -31.47 -27.63 -31.28
CA THR A 515 -29.98 -27.59 -31.25
C THR A 515 -29.34 -27.68 -32.64
N ASN A 516 -30.09 -28.05 -33.68
CA ASN A 516 -29.67 -28.11 -35.08
C ASN A 516 -30.10 -26.86 -35.87
N SER A 517 -30.53 -25.79 -35.19
CA SER A 517 -31.02 -24.54 -35.79
C SER A 517 -32.29 -24.68 -36.64
N GLN A 518 -33.06 -25.75 -36.45
CA GLN A 518 -34.37 -25.92 -37.09
C GLN A 518 -35.45 -25.21 -36.28
N VAL A 519 -36.34 -24.49 -36.96
CA VAL A 519 -37.46 -23.80 -36.29
C VAL A 519 -38.49 -24.83 -35.84
N TRP A 520 -38.96 -24.71 -34.60
CA TRP A 520 -40.05 -25.55 -34.10
C TRP A 520 -41.31 -25.34 -34.95
N SER A 521 -41.88 -26.43 -35.48
CA SER A 521 -43.12 -26.37 -36.25
C SER A 521 -44.32 -26.35 -35.31
N ASP A 522 -45.22 -25.38 -35.47
CA ASP A 522 -46.47 -25.32 -34.71
C ASP A 522 -47.48 -26.43 -35.16
N ASN A 523 -47.23 -27.09 -36.30
CA ASN A 523 -48.00 -28.24 -36.81
C ASN A 523 -47.41 -29.61 -36.36
N ASP A 524 -46.33 -29.59 -35.59
CA ASP A 524 -45.71 -30.77 -35.00
C ASP A 524 -45.88 -30.74 -33.48
N ALA A 525 -46.65 -31.67 -32.94
CA ALA A 525 -46.90 -31.77 -31.51
C ALA A 525 -45.59 -31.99 -30.71
N HIS A 526 -44.60 -32.68 -31.28
CA HIS A 526 -43.29 -32.86 -30.65
C HIS A 526 -42.52 -31.54 -30.60
N GLY A 527 -42.45 -30.79 -31.71
CA GLY A 527 -41.84 -29.47 -31.77
C GLY A 527 -42.49 -28.47 -30.81
N SER A 528 -43.83 -28.46 -30.74
CA SER A 528 -44.60 -27.62 -29.80
C SER A 528 -44.32 -27.97 -28.33
N ALA A 529 -44.21 -29.27 -28.01
CA ALA A 529 -43.84 -29.75 -26.67
C ALA A 529 -42.44 -29.27 -26.27
N ASN A 530 -41.46 -29.39 -27.16
CA ASN A 530 -40.09 -28.97 -26.90
C ASN A 530 -39.95 -27.45 -26.79
N LYS A 531 -40.63 -26.69 -27.66
CA LYS A 531 -40.69 -25.22 -27.55
C LYS A 531 -41.25 -24.79 -26.20
N THR A 532 -42.35 -25.40 -25.75
CA THR A 532 -42.96 -25.13 -24.43
C THR A 532 -42.02 -25.49 -23.28
N ALA A 533 -41.38 -26.66 -23.34
CA ALA A 533 -40.39 -27.06 -22.35
C ALA A 533 -39.20 -26.10 -22.30
N CYS A 534 -38.70 -25.67 -23.46
CA CYS A 534 -37.63 -24.68 -23.54
C CYS A 534 -38.03 -23.36 -22.86
N GLU A 535 -39.20 -22.81 -23.20
CA GLU A 535 -39.64 -21.51 -22.65
C GLU A 535 -39.83 -21.55 -21.13
N LEU A 536 -40.38 -22.64 -20.59
CA LEU A 536 -40.55 -22.81 -19.14
C LEU A 536 -39.20 -22.91 -18.42
N VAL A 537 -38.28 -23.74 -18.92
CA VAL A 537 -36.95 -23.91 -18.31
C VAL A 537 -36.14 -22.62 -18.43
N ALA A 538 -36.15 -21.97 -19.60
CA ALA A 538 -35.51 -20.68 -19.81
C ALA A 538 -36.12 -19.59 -18.92
N GLY A 539 -37.43 -19.62 -18.68
CA GLY A 539 -38.11 -18.71 -17.75
C GLY A 539 -37.65 -18.91 -16.30
N GLY A 540 -37.36 -20.17 -15.93
CA GLY A 540 -36.72 -20.51 -14.66
C GLY A 540 -35.28 -19.98 -14.56
N LEU A 541 -34.46 -20.19 -15.59
CA LEU A 541 -33.10 -19.65 -15.67
C LEU A 541 -33.08 -18.11 -15.60
N TYR A 542 -34.05 -17.46 -16.24
CA TYR A 542 -34.26 -16.01 -16.13
C TYR A 542 -34.62 -15.60 -14.71
N ARG A 543 -35.55 -16.30 -14.06
CA ARG A 543 -35.93 -16.02 -12.67
C ARG A 543 -34.74 -16.14 -11.72
N ILE A 544 -33.88 -17.15 -11.93
CA ILE A 544 -32.63 -17.34 -11.17
C ILE A 544 -31.67 -16.16 -11.42
N SER A 545 -31.45 -15.80 -12.68
CA SER A 545 -30.49 -14.75 -13.07
C SER A 545 -30.92 -13.35 -12.64
N THR A 546 -32.20 -13.15 -12.31
CA THR A 546 -32.77 -11.90 -11.81
C THR A 546 -32.90 -11.85 -10.28
N ILE A 547 -32.37 -12.84 -9.55
CA ILE A 547 -32.17 -12.74 -8.10
C ILE A 547 -30.98 -11.81 -7.87
N LEU A 548 -31.27 -10.53 -7.61
CA LEU A 548 -30.29 -9.47 -7.39
C LEU A 548 -30.49 -8.88 -5.99
N ASP A 549 -29.72 -9.35 -5.01
CA ASP A 549 -29.79 -8.81 -3.65
C ASP A 549 -28.93 -7.55 -3.51
N THR A 550 -29.40 -6.62 -2.69
CA THR A 550 -28.72 -5.37 -2.34
C THR A 550 -28.56 -5.27 -0.83
N TYR A 551 -27.48 -4.62 -0.40
CA TYR A 551 -27.19 -4.49 1.03
C TYR A 551 -28.25 -3.60 1.69
N ASN A 552 -28.82 -4.10 2.79
CA ASN A 552 -29.71 -3.37 3.66
C ASN A 552 -29.38 -3.72 5.12
N ALA A 553 -28.97 -2.72 5.90
CA ALA A 553 -28.52 -2.91 7.28
C ALA A 553 -29.60 -3.48 8.22
N ILE A 554 -30.87 -3.49 7.83
CA ILE A 554 -31.98 -4.02 8.63
C ILE A 554 -32.37 -5.41 8.14
N SER A 555 -32.67 -5.54 6.84
CA SER A 555 -33.34 -6.73 6.30
C SER A 555 -32.46 -7.64 5.44
N GLU A 556 -31.31 -7.17 4.95
CA GLU A 556 -30.46 -7.92 4.01
C GLU A 556 -28.98 -7.56 4.21
N LYS A 557 -28.41 -8.01 5.34
CA LYS A 557 -27.04 -7.70 5.76
C LYS A 557 -25.97 -8.49 5.02
N THR A 558 -26.34 -9.56 4.32
CA THR A 558 -25.41 -10.49 3.65
C THR A 558 -25.86 -10.80 2.23
N PRO A 559 -26.03 -9.78 1.37
CA PRO A 559 -26.60 -9.94 0.03
C PRO A 559 -25.72 -10.79 -0.90
N TYR A 560 -24.40 -10.84 -0.72
CA TYR A 560 -23.52 -11.65 -1.56
C TYR A 560 -23.78 -13.14 -1.31
N ASP A 561 -23.70 -13.56 -0.04
CA ASP A 561 -23.93 -14.94 0.37
C ASP A 561 -25.41 -15.35 0.19
N ASN A 562 -26.37 -14.44 0.43
CA ASN A 562 -27.79 -14.74 0.25
C ASN A 562 -28.17 -14.86 -1.23
N GLN A 563 -27.60 -14.03 -2.12
CA GLN A 563 -27.81 -14.20 -3.56
C GLN A 563 -27.22 -15.53 -4.05
N GLU A 564 -25.99 -15.87 -3.62
CA GLU A 564 -25.33 -17.15 -3.91
C GLU A 564 -26.24 -18.32 -3.50
N PHE A 565 -26.74 -18.31 -2.26
CA PHE A 565 -27.68 -19.32 -1.77
C PHE A 565 -28.97 -19.39 -2.59
N LYS A 566 -29.66 -18.25 -2.79
CA LYS A 566 -30.97 -18.20 -3.44
C LYS A 566 -30.87 -18.69 -4.89
N GLN A 567 -29.84 -18.28 -5.63
CA GLN A 567 -29.62 -18.72 -7.01
C GLN A 567 -29.27 -20.21 -7.09
N PHE A 568 -28.36 -20.67 -6.23
CA PHE A 568 -27.93 -22.05 -6.20
C PHE A 568 -29.08 -23.01 -5.86
N VAL A 569 -29.83 -22.72 -4.80
CA VAL A 569 -31.01 -23.52 -4.40
C VAL A 569 -32.10 -23.49 -5.46
N SER A 570 -32.32 -22.35 -6.10
CA SER A 570 -33.28 -22.25 -7.21
C SER A 570 -32.83 -23.09 -8.41
N CYS A 571 -31.53 -23.22 -8.68
CA CYS A 571 -31.05 -24.14 -9.70
C CYS A 571 -31.31 -25.61 -9.34
N LEU A 572 -31.04 -26.02 -8.09
CA LEU A 572 -31.37 -27.37 -7.63
C LEU A 572 -32.86 -27.67 -7.78
N ALA A 573 -33.72 -26.72 -7.41
CA ALA A 573 -35.16 -26.81 -7.61
C ALA A 573 -35.53 -26.90 -9.10
N LEU A 574 -34.92 -26.09 -9.98
CA LEU A 574 -35.16 -26.14 -11.42
C LEU A 574 -34.81 -27.51 -12.00
N LYS A 575 -33.69 -28.11 -11.58
CA LYS A 575 -33.31 -29.47 -12.01
C LYS A 575 -34.32 -30.51 -11.56
N ALA A 576 -34.81 -30.44 -10.31
CA ALA A 576 -35.85 -31.33 -9.81
C ALA A 576 -37.17 -31.16 -10.58
N ILE A 577 -37.55 -29.92 -10.90
CA ILE A 577 -38.71 -29.61 -11.74
C ILE A 577 -38.52 -30.17 -13.16
N VAL A 578 -37.34 -30.03 -13.75
CA VAL A 578 -37.03 -30.59 -15.07
C VAL A 578 -37.19 -32.10 -15.09
N GLN A 579 -36.73 -32.82 -14.05
CA GLN A 579 -36.98 -34.25 -13.94
C GLN A 579 -38.49 -34.54 -13.86
N LYS A 580 -39.22 -33.78 -13.04
CA LYS A 580 -40.67 -33.90 -12.92
C LYS A 580 -41.40 -33.61 -14.24
N MET A 581 -40.93 -32.65 -15.04
CA MET A 581 -41.45 -32.37 -16.39
C MET A 581 -41.28 -33.56 -17.33
N LYS A 582 -40.12 -34.22 -17.28
CA LYS A 582 -39.87 -35.44 -18.08
C LYS A 582 -40.76 -36.59 -17.64
N ASP A 583 -40.95 -36.74 -16.34
CA ASP A 583 -41.80 -37.78 -15.77
C ASP A 583 -43.26 -37.57 -16.17
N GLU A 584 -43.77 -36.33 -16.15
CA GLU A 584 -45.16 -35.99 -16.50
C GLU A 584 -45.42 -35.86 -18.01
N SER A 585 -44.39 -35.63 -18.83
CA SER A 585 -44.49 -35.70 -20.28
C SER A 585 -44.41 -37.15 -20.76
N HIS A 586 -45.47 -37.91 -20.49
CA HIS A 586 -45.51 -39.36 -20.70
C HIS A 586 -45.40 -39.79 -22.17
N ILE A 587 -45.82 -38.96 -23.12
CA ILE A 587 -45.83 -39.29 -24.55
C ILE A 587 -44.72 -38.52 -25.28
N CYS A 588 -44.73 -37.19 -25.16
CA CYS A 588 -43.76 -36.35 -25.85
C CYS A 588 -42.38 -36.39 -25.19
N ASN A 589 -41.33 -36.63 -25.99
CA ASN A 589 -39.97 -36.39 -25.57
C ASN A 589 -39.68 -34.87 -25.60
N ILE A 590 -39.29 -34.31 -24.46
CA ILE A 590 -39.01 -32.87 -24.28
C ILE A 590 -37.53 -32.56 -24.00
N ASP A 591 -36.66 -33.57 -24.08
CA ASP A 591 -35.23 -33.43 -23.75
C ASP A 591 -34.54 -32.38 -24.61
N GLU A 592 -34.94 -32.25 -25.87
CA GLU A 592 -34.33 -31.33 -26.81
C GLU A 592 -34.61 -29.87 -26.44
N GLY A 593 -35.86 -29.54 -26.11
CA GLY A 593 -36.24 -28.22 -25.61
C GLY A 593 -35.53 -27.85 -24.30
N ILE A 594 -35.37 -28.81 -23.40
CA ILE A 594 -34.62 -28.63 -22.16
C ILE A 594 -33.14 -28.30 -22.46
N LYS A 595 -32.50 -29.03 -23.39
CA LYS A 595 -31.11 -28.76 -23.80
C LYS A 595 -30.96 -27.35 -24.40
N VAL A 596 -31.89 -26.93 -25.26
CA VAL A 596 -31.88 -25.57 -25.83
C VAL A 596 -31.93 -24.51 -24.73
N ALA A 597 -32.83 -24.66 -23.75
CA ALA A 597 -32.94 -23.70 -22.64
C ALA A 597 -31.65 -23.61 -21.82
N PHE A 598 -31.06 -24.74 -21.42
CA PHE A 598 -29.79 -24.73 -20.69
C PHE A 598 -28.60 -24.25 -21.55
N GLY A 599 -28.64 -24.45 -22.87
CA GLY A 599 -27.70 -23.85 -23.80
C GLY A 599 -27.71 -22.31 -23.78
N ALA A 600 -28.87 -21.70 -23.47
CA ALA A 600 -29.01 -20.26 -23.31
C ALA A 600 -28.62 -19.72 -21.92
N ALA A 601 -28.34 -20.59 -20.93
CA ALA A 601 -28.12 -20.19 -19.53
C ALA A 601 -27.00 -19.15 -19.37
N SER A 602 -25.88 -19.33 -20.09
CA SER A 602 -24.74 -18.38 -20.04
C SER A 602 -25.11 -16.98 -20.53
N GLN A 603 -25.95 -16.90 -21.57
CA GLN A 603 -26.39 -15.62 -22.13
C GLN A 603 -27.43 -14.96 -21.22
N ILE A 604 -28.43 -15.71 -20.75
CA ILE A 604 -29.44 -15.22 -19.79
C ILE A 604 -28.77 -14.69 -18.51
N LYS A 605 -27.79 -15.43 -17.98
CA LYS A 605 -26.98 -14.99 -16.83
C LYS A 605 -26.28 -13.65 -17.12
N LYS A 606 -25.60 -13.54 -18.26
CA LYS A 606 -24.85 -12.34 -18.65
C LYS A 606 -25.75 -11.11 -18.79
N ASP A 607 -26.96 -11.29 -19.30
CA ASP A 607 -27.87 -10.19 -19.59
C ASP A 607 -28.60 -9.69 -18.32
N HIS A 608 -28.82 -10.56 -17.34
CA HIS A 608 -29.67 -10.25 -16.19
C HIS A 608 -28.96 -10.24 -14.83
N CYS A 609 -27.82 -10.92 -14.68
CA CYS A 609 -27.07 -10.96 -13.44
C CYS A 609 -25.85 -10.02 -13.51
N ASN A 610 -26.10 -8.72 -13.27
CA ASN A 610 -25.15 -7.63 -13.54
C ASN A 610 -24.88 -6.72 -12.32
N ASN A 611 -25.13 -7.20 -11.10
CA ASN A 611 -24.94 -6.43 -9.86
C ASN A 611 -23.58 -6.66 -9.18
N GLY A 612 -22.60 -7.25 -9.87
CA GLY A 612 -21.25 -7.55 -9.37
C GLY A 612 -21.16 -8.73 -8.40
N LYS A 613 -22.28 -9.23 -7.86
CA LYS A 613 -22.36 -10.34 -6.90
C LYS A 613 -22.28 -11.71 -7.59
N PRO A 614 -22.19 -12.85 -6.84
CA PRO A 614 -22.13 -14.17 -7.44
C PRO A 614 -23.35 -14.37 -8.33
N CYS A 615 -23.05 -14.80 -9.55
CA CYS A 615 -24.04 -15.14 -10.54
C CYS A 615 -23.84 -16.61 -10.87
N PHE A 616 -24.65 -17.48 -10.26
CA PHE A 616 -24.53 -18.91 -10.43
C PHE A 616 -24.90 -19.31 -11.86
N LEU A 617 -24.03 -20.07 -12.54
CA LEU A 617 -24.35 -20.63 -13.85
C LEU A 617 -25.02 -21.98 -13.66
N CYS A 618 -26.35 -22.01 -13.76
CA CYS A 618 -27.13 -23.25 -13.66
C CYS A 618 -26.99 -24.07 -14.94
N LYS A 619 -26.25 -25.18 -14.88
CA LYS A 619 -26.03 -26.10 -16.00
C LYS A 619 -26.87 -27.37 -15.86
N LEU A 620 -27.09 -28.12 -16.93
CA LEU A 620 -27.90 -29.34 -16.89
C LEU A 620 -27.13 -30.57 -16.39
N ASP A 621 -25.84 -30.65 -16.71
CA ASP A 621 -24.97 -31.84 -16.59
C ASP A 621 -24.51 -32.17 -15.16
N ASP A 622 -24.61 -31.24 -14.21
CA ASP A 622 -24.20 -31.55 -12.83
C ASP A 622 -25.25 -32.43 -12.10
N SER A 623 -24.82 -33.58 -11.58
CA SER A 623 -25.66 -34.45 -10.74
C SER A 623 -25.56 -34.07 -9.26
N TYR A 624 -26.67 -34.24 -8.52
CA TYR A 624 -26.73 -34.12 -7.06
C TYR A 624 -27.42 -35.33 -6.42
N ASP A 625 -27.53 -36.45 -7.15
CA ASP A 625 -28.33 -37.61 -6.74
C ASP A 625 -27.88 -38.21 -5.40
N SER A 626 -26.56 -38.31 -5.20
CA SER A 626 -25.94 -38.83 -3.98
C SER A 626 -25.67 -37.74 -2.93
N CYS A 627 -26.14 -36.52 -3.15
CA CYS A 627 -25.79 -35.41 -2.27
C CYS A 627 -26.53 -35.47 -0.94
N ASN A 628 -25.76 -35.55 0.14
CA ASN A 628 -26.28 -35.53 1.50
C ASN A 628 -25.76 -34.31 2.28
N ILE A 629 -26.64 -33.72 3.10
CA ILE A 629 -26.31 -32.59 3.99
C ILE A 629 -26.75 -32.87 5.43
N GLY A 630 -26.05 -32.30 6.41
CA GLY A 630 -26.32 -32.52 7.84
C GLY A 630 -26.21 -34.00 8.23
N ASN A 631 -27.23 -34.52 8.93
CA ASN A 631 -27.32 -35.92 9.39
C ASN A 631 -27.66 -36.90 8.24
N ASN A 632 -26.90 -36.83 7.15
CA ASN A 632 -27.04 -37.68 5.97
C ASN A 632 -28.39 -37.55 5.23
N SER A 633 -29.02 -36.38 5.29
CA SER A 633 -30.27 -36.10 4.60
C SER A 633 -30.03 -35.94 3.10
N ASN A 634 -30.60 -36.84 2.29
CA ASN A 634 -30.44 -36.81 0.84
C ASN A 634 -31.22 -35.66 0.20
N VAL A 635 -30.49 -34.78 -0.50
CA VAL A 635 -31.03 -33.55 -1.10
C VAL A 635 -32.05 -33.85 -2.19
N LYS A 636 -31.81 -34.87 -3.02
CA LYS A 636 -32.73 -35.27 -4.08
C LYS A 636 -34.06 -35.76 -3.51
N THR A 637 -34.04 -36.75 -2.62
CA THR A 637 -35.25 -37.28 -1.96
C THR A 637 -36.05 -36.16 -1.29
N ASN A 638 -35.35 -35.23 -0.65
CA ASN A 638 -35.96 -34.11 0.02
C ASN A 638 -36.59 -33.08 -0.94
N LEU A 639 -35.94 -32.76 -2.06
CA LEU A 639 -36.52 -31.93 -3.12
C LEU A 639 -37.74 -32.60 -3.76
N GLU A 640 -37.69 -33.90 -4.02
CA GLU A 640 -38.83 -34.68 -4.52
C GLU A 640 -40.01 -34.63 -3.55
N ASN A 641 -39.76 -34.78 -2.25
CA ASN A 641 -40.79 -34.66 -1.20
C ASN A 641 -41.36 -33.24 -1.11
N LEU A 642 -40.52 -32.22 -1.29
CA LEU A 642 -40.94 -30.83 -1.31
C LEU A 642 -41.85 -30.53 -2.52
N LEU A 643 -41.49 -31.03 -3.71
CA LEU A 643 -42.32 -30.94 -4.92
C LEU A 643 -43.68 -31.62 -4.72
N LYS A 644 -43.72 -32.80 -4.08
CA LYS A 644 -44.98 -33.50 -3.74
C LYS A 644 -45.85 -32.67 -2.78
N THR A 645 -45.23 -32.10 -1.74
CA THR A 645 -45.91 -31.24 -0.77
C THR A 645 -46.50 -29.99 -1.43
N LYS A 646 -45.83 -29.48 -2.46
CA LYS A 646 -46.22 -28.33 -3.28
C LYS A 646 -47.00 -28.71 -4.55
N GLY A 647 -47.59 -29.91 -4.58
CA GLY A 647 -48.15 -30.52 -5.78
C GLY A 647 -49.12 -29.64 -6.57
N SER A 648 -49.98 -28.84 -5.92
CA SER A 648 -50.88 -27.92 -6.64
C SER A 648 -50.14 -26.81 -7.40
N GLU A 649 -49.10 -26.24 -6.81
CA GLU A 649 -48.24 -25.22 -7.45
C GLU A 649 -47.44 -25.85 -8.61
N VAL A 650 -46.90 -27.06 -8.40
CA VAL A 650 -46.16 -27.81 -9.42
C VAL A 650 -47.06 -28.16 -10.60
N ASN A 651 -48.22 -28.79 -10.34
CA ASN A 651 -49.17 -29.17 -11.40
C ASN A 651 -49.64 -27.94 -12.17
N ASN A 652 -49.90 -26.82 -11.48
CA ASN A 652 -50.21 -25.57 -12.15
C ASN A 652 -49.05 -25.12 -13.04
N ALA A 653 -47.81 -25.09 -12.54
CA ALA A 653 -46.64 -24.68 -13.31
C ALA A 653 -46.40 -25.57 -14.55
N LEU A 654 -46.64 -26.88 -14.43
CA LEU A 654 -46.39 -27.87 -15.48
C LEU A 654 -47.62 -28.16 -16.36
N LYS A 655 -48.75 -27.51 -16.11
CA LYS A 655 -50.00 -27.69 -16.85
C LYS A 655 -49.82 -27.67 -18.37
N ASP A 656 -49.02 -26.73 -18.87
CA ASP A 656 -48.79 -26.57 -20.32
C ASP A 656 -48.03 -27.77 -20.91
N ILE A 657 -47.19 -28.46 -20.12
CA ILE A 657 -46.49 -29.69 -20.51
C ILE A 657 -47.46 -30.87 -20.51
N THR A 658 -48.24 -31.03 -19.45
CA THR A 658 -49.20 -32.14 -19.33
C THR A 658 -50.33 -32.05 -20.33
N GLU A 659 -50.76 -30.83 -20.69
CA GLU A 659 -51.88 -30.58 -21.59
C GLU A 659 -51.45 -30.31 -23.05
N THR A 660 -50.15 -30.40 -23.36
CA THR A 660 -49.68 -30.31 -24.75
C THR A 660 -50.42 -31.35 -25.62
N PRO A 661 -50.84 -31.03 -26.87
CA PRO A 661 -51.72 -31.89 -27.67
C PRO A 661 -51.27 -33.36 -27.79
N GLY A 662 -49.96 -33.62 -27.89
CA GLY A 662 -49.43 -34.98 -27.95
C GLY A 662 -49.50 -35.76 -26.63
N ASN A 663 -49.62 -35.11 -25.47
CA ASN A 663 -49.72 -35.75 -24.15
C ASN A 663 -51.18 -36.00 -23.71
N ALA A 664 -52.08 -35.01 -23.88
CA ALA A 664 -53.47 -35.09 -23.40
C ALA A 664 -54.53 -34.87 -24.48
N GLY A 665 -54.15 -34.46 -25.69
CA GLY A 665 -55.08 -34.16 -26.77
C GLY A 665 -55.80 -35.39 -27.32
N PRO A 666 -56.96 -35.19 -27.99
CA PRO A 666 -57.73 -36.27 -28.60
C PRO A 666 -57.14 -36.77 -29.93
N SER A 667 -56.20 -36.04 -30.54
CA SER A 667 -55.60 -36.36 -31.83
C SER A 667 -54.65 -37.55 -31.73
N LEU A 668 -54.95 -38.63 -32.46
CA LEU A 668 -54.03 -39.75 -32.61
C LEU A 668 -52.74 -39.33 -33.35
N CYS A 669 -52.85 -38.42 -34.33
CA CYS A 669 -51.70 -37.93 -35.09
C CYS A 669 -50.69 -37.23 -34.19
N ASP A 670 -51.15 -36.36 -33.29
CA ASP A 670 -50.28 -35.59 -32.38
C ASP A 670 -49.56 -36.53 -31.40
N ARG A 671 -50.27 -37.55 -30.91
CA ARG A 671 -49.68 -38.61 -30.06
C ARG A 671 -48.62 -39.39 -30.82
N LEU A 672 -48.89 -39.78 -32.07
CA LEU A 672 -47.94 -40.50 -32.92
C LEU A 672 -46.69 -39.67 -33.22
N GLN A 673 -46.84 -38.37 -33.50
CA GLN A 673 -45.71 -37.45 -33.67
C GLN A 673 -44.79 -37.45 -32.44
N CYS A 674 -45.36 -37.30 -31.25
CA CYS A 674 -44.62 -37.35 -29.99
C CYS A 674 -43.96 -38.71 -29.69
N LEU A 675 -44.68 -39.82 -29.92
CA LEU A 675 -44.16 -41.17 -29.72
C LEU A 675 -43.00 -41.47 -30.66
N SER A 676 -43.09 -41.06 -31.93
CA SER A 676 -42.03 -41.29 -32.93
C SER A 676 -40.69 -40.74 -32.44
N SER A 677 -40.66 -39.48 -32.01
CA SER A 677 -39.44 -38.83 -31.51
C SER A 677 -38.93 -39.44 -30.22
N ARG A 678 -39.81 -39.94 -29.34
CA ARG A 678 -39.41 -40.67 -28.12
C ARG A 678 -38.75 -42.00 -28.46
N VAL A 679 -39.32 -42.76 -29.40
CA VAL A 679 -38.74 -44.02 -29.89
C VAL A 679 -37.38 -43.78 -30.55
N GLU A 680 -37.25 -42.74 -31.37
CA GLU A 680 -35.97 -42.35 -31.98
C GLU A 680 -34.91 -42.01 -30.94
N ALA A 681 -35.26 -41.25 -29.90
CA ALA A 681 -34.33 -40.94 -28.81
C ALA A 681 -33.88 -42.19 -28.03
N LEU A 682 -34.78 -43.17 -27.83
CA LEU A 682 -34.45 -44.43 -27.16
C LEU A 682 -33.51 -45.32 -28.00
N LYS A 683 -33.59 -45.26 -29.34
CA LYS A 683 -32.67 -46.00 -30.24
C LYS A 683 -31.23 -45.50 -30.14
N GLY A 684 -31.01 -44.27 -29.70
CA GLY A 684 -29.68 -43.67 -29.54
C GLY A 684 -28.97 -43.98 -28.20
N GLN A 685 -29.61 -44.68 -27.26
CA GLN A 685 -29.00 -44.98 -25.94
C GLN A 685 -28.24 -46.33 -25.93
N PRO A 686 -27.00 -46.42 -25.40
CA PRO A 686 -26.14 -47.61 -25.56
C PRO A 686 -26.56 -48.89 -24.81
N ASN A 687 -27.74 -48.99 -24.19
CA ASN A 687 -28.14 -50.15 -23.39
C ASN A 687 -29.67 -50.36 -23.27
N SER A 688 -30.43 -50.07 -24.32
CA SER A 688 -31.89 -50.27 -24.33
C SER A 688 -32.28 -51.65 -24.87
N THR A 689 -32.35 -52.67 -23.99
CA THR A 689 -33.06 -53.93 -24.26
C THR A 689 -34.59 -53.78 -24.19
N ASN A 690 -35.10 -52.58 -23.89
CA ASN A 690 -36.53 -52.30 -23.69
C ASN A 690 -37.23 -51.64 -24.90
N ALA A 691 -36.58 -51.50 -26.05
CA ALA A 691 -37.21 -50.94 -27.25
C ALA A 691 -38.43 -51.75 -27.76
N VAL A 692 -38.68 -52.95 -27.22
CA VAL A 692 -39.73 -53.88 -27.70
C VAL A 692 -41.02 -53.86 -26.86
N SER A 693 -41.04 -53.23 -25.67
CA SER A 693 -42.22 -53.29 -24.77
C SER A 693 -43.21 -52.11 -24.86
N ILE A 694 -43.06 -51.20 -25.83
CA ILE A 694 -43.92 -50.00 -25.98
C ILE A 694 -44.75 -50.04 -27.30
N ILE A 695 -44.72 -51.15 -28.05
CA ILE A 695 -45.64 -51.36 -29.18
C ILE A 695 -46.93 -52.00 -28.69
#